data_AF-U5MUD0-F1
#
_entry.id   AF-U5MUD0-F1
#
_cell.length_a   1.000
_cell.length_b   1.000
_cell.length_c   1.000
_cell.angle_alpha   90.00
_cell.angle_beta   90.00
_cell.angle_gamma   90.00
#
_symmetry.space_group_name_H-M   'P 1'
#
loop_
_entity.id
_entity.type
_entity.pdbx_description
1 polymer ?
#
loop_
_entity_poly.entity_id
_entity_poly.type
_entity_poly.pdbx_seq_one_letter_code
_entity_poly.pdbx_strand_id
1 'polypeptide(L)'
;MNVSKFNDKFNKLDGNIYTVEEEITVINGVYEAELIHDNVNVKTINIYTGSKLTGDKINTYLTSTPSLTPWKTIIKIFYTMTPLYISYETTGDTVEADDINNVQDAIVDTQNALNSETARAIDRENQIENNLNLYKTTNNAEIQGLKAKDIDLDNKKSDLLYVNGEFNNRYTKDQVFTKDEVLQKIKDLIGNAPQTLDTFKEIADALGDDPNFATTIMNALSKKVDKIDGKQLSANDYDNTEKATLADVNSKKHTHANKNIIDTITQALLDTWNSAYSHISDVVKHITQSERDKWNNGVSIANNANNSINNLQVGGRNLWLRTKDYDAVNDTIWIDNNDATRPDTSFYSVSGTYNGFGVIRICHAWTDLSQNVSIDANTSYVLSAWIKSESASALASLNCYVNTGSTITSQNFTQSQSISTAWTKYYFVFNSGSLTTSTCRFENDNNNAYLICGLKLEKGNIATDWTPAPEDTDSQISTINTTVSFISNRTASLETSVSGINANITTINSNVSSVTSAINSLQVGGRNLVISSQVRQSIGNSTLWNTTDSYFSLTALGNDSYKLQCTTSNKDGCRIVWQSVVQGNTTYTLKINNILFSNTNARGLYVKFLNSSNNIINGDGSYYNISYADTSFASNGTITKQITTPSNATNALFFLGVGGLSSVGDSLTIYNIKFEKGTIATDWTPAPEDMVQKGMTWNDLEGV
;
A
#
# COMPACT_ATOMS: atom_id res chain seq x y z
N MET A 1 -18.15 20.58 -10.80
CA MET A 1 -18.22 22.04 -10.99
C MET A 1 -19.02 22.27 -12.25
N ASN A 2 -20.17 22.94 -12.17
CA ASN A 2 -20.89 23.39 -13.38
C ASN A 2 -20.40 24.80 -13.67
N VAL A 3 -19.47 24.94 -14.62
CA VAL A 3 -18.75 26.20 -14.85
C VAL A 3 -19.48 27.08 -15.86
N SER A 4 -19.98 26.51 -16.96
CA SER A 4 -20.80 27.23 -17.93
C SER A 4 -21.75 26.26 -18.65
N LYS A 5 -22.94 26.72 -19.05
CA LYS A 5 -23.89 25.97 -19.86
C LYS A 5 -24.34 26.85 -21.03
N PHE A 6 -24.16 26.35 -22.25
CA PHE A 6 -24.65 26.98 -23.46
C PHE A 6 -25.92 26.27 -23.93
N ASN A 7 -26.79 27.01 -24.63
CA ASN A 7 -27.88 26.38 -25.38
C ASN A 7 -27.30 25.69 -26.62
N ASP A 8 -27.95 24.61 -27.06
CA ASP A 8 -27.54 23.92 -28.29
C ASP A 8 -27.72 24.88 -29.49
N LYS A 9 -26.73 24.92 -30.38
CA LYS A 9 -26.78 25.72 -31.62
C LYS A 9 -26.88 24.78 -32.83
N PHE A 10 -27.68 25.14 -33.82
CA PHE A 10 -27.81 24.40 -35.08
C PHE A 10 -26.86 24.95 -36.14
N ASN A 11 -26.16 24.05 -36.84
CA ASN A 11 -25.27 24.44 -37.94
C ASN A 11 -26.08 24.94 -39.14
N LYS A 12 -25.73 26.12 -39.66
CA LYS A 12 -26.28 26.61 -40.92
C LYS A 12 -25.63 25.89 -42.11
N LEU A 13 -26.31 24.88 -42.63
CA LEU A 13 -25.84 24.04 -43.74
C LEU A 13 -26.77 24.19 -44.94
N ASP A 14 -26.19 24.30 -46.14
CA ASP A 14 -26.97 24.45 -47.37
C ASP A 14 -27.87 23.24 -47.61
N GLY A 15 -29.17 23.49 -47.81
CA GLY A 15 -30.19 22.45 -47.99
C GLY A 15 -30.73 21.78 -46.73
N ASN A 16 -30.22 22.10 -45.53
CA ASN A 16 -30.74 21.57 -44.26
C ASN A 16 -31.79 22.49 -43.63
N ILE A 17 -32.85 21.90 -43.09
CA ILE A 17 -33.90 22.58 -42.33
C ILE A 17 -34.10 21.81 -41.02
N TYR A 18 -34.06 22.52 -39.91
CA TYR A 18 -34.35 22.01 -38.58
C TYR A 18 -35.76 22.39 -38.19
N THR A 19 -36.48 21.48 -37.54
CA THR A 19 -37.76 21.76 -36.88
C THR A 19 -37.52 21.82 -35.39
N VAL A 20 -37.91 22.94 -34.79
CA VAL A 20 -37.67 23.24 -33.37
C VAL A 20 -39.01 23.36 -32.67
N GLU A 21 -39.06 22.95 -31.41
CA GLU A 21 -40.13 23.29 -30.48
C GLU A 21 -39.52 23.90 -29.21
N GLU A 22 -39.95 25.10 -28.87
CA GLU A 22 -39.57 25.80 -27.64
C GLU A 22 -40.73 25.79 -26.66
N GLU A 23 -40.47 25.36 -25.42
CA GLU A 23 -41.39 25.55 -24.31
C GLU A 23 -41.12 26.91 -23.66
N ILE A 24 -42.13 27.78 -23.64
CA ILE A 24 -42.02 29.12 -23.07
C ILE A 24 -43.01 29.33 -21.95
N THR A 25 -42.60 30.15 -20.98
CA THR A 25 -43.45 30.57 -19.87
C THR A 25 -43.94 32.00 -20.08
N VAL A 26 -45.25 32.19 -20.08
CA VAL A 26 -45.85 33.52 -20.25
C VAL A 26 -46.00 34.20 -18.89
N ILE A 27 -45.50 35.43 -18.76
CA ILE A 27 -45.55 36.20 -17.50
C ILE A 27 -46.43 37.43 -17.72
N ASN A 28 -47.41 37.66 -16.83
CA ASN A 28 -48.31 38.81 -16.89
C ASN A 28 -49.09 38.96 -18.22
N GLY A 29 -49.44 37.84 -18.86
CA GLY A 29 -50.29 37.83 -20.06
C GLY A 29 -49.57 38.15 -21.38
N VAL A 30 -48.25 38.36 -21.34
CA VAL A 30 -47.44 38.68 -22.52
C VAL A 30 -46.12 37.89 -22.47
N TYR A 31 -45.74 37.30 -23.59
CA TYR A 31 -44.39 36.79 -23.82
C TYR A 31 -43.77 37.61 -24.94
N GLU A 32 -42.58 38.18 -24.70
CA GLU A 32 -41.82 38.93 -25.70
C GLU A 32 -40.34 38.60 -25.51
N ALA A 33 -39.78 37.83 -26.45
CA ALA A 33 -38.38 37.45 -26.44
C ALA A 33 -37.92 37.09 -27.86
N GLU A 34 -36.60 37.04 -28.03
CA GLU A 34 -35.95 36.40 -29.16
C GLU A 34 -36.21 34.89 -29.12
N LEU A 35 -36.50 34.28 -30.26
CA LEU A 35 -36.49 32.82 -30.38
C LEU A 35 -35.06 32.30 -30.17
N ILE A 36 -34.92 31.10 -29.61
CA ILE A 36 -33.63 30.51 -29.21
C ILE A 36 -32.69 30.33 -30.42
N HIS A 37 -33.25 30.12 -31.61
CA HIS A 37 -32.49 29.92 -32.85
C HIS A 37 -32.71 31.03 -33.88
N ASP A 38 -31.69 31.25 -34.71
CA ASP A 38 -31.69 32.24 -35.78
C ASP A 38 -32.31 31.70 -37.07
N ASN A 39 -32.38 32.54 -38.11
CA ASN A 39 -32.86 32.23 -39.47
C ASN A 39 -34.22 31.50 -39.49
N VAL A 40 -35.10 31.86 -38.57
CA VAL A 40 -36.44 31.29 -38.45
C VAL A 40 -37.28 31.64 -39.68
N ASN A 41 -37.86 30.62 -40.29
CA ASN A 41 -38.88 30.81 -41.31
C ASN A 41 -40.19 31.22 -40.61
N VAL A 42 -40.43 32.52 -40.51
CA VAL A 42 -41.61 33.06 -39.81
C VAL A 42 -42.96 32.53 -40.32
N LYS A 43 -43.01 32.00 -41.56
CA LYS A 43 -44.22 31.41 -42.13
C LYS A 43 -44.58 30.04 -41.55
N THR A 44 -43.65 29.39 -40.85
CA THR A 44 -43.84 28.05 -40.28
C THR A 44 -44.05 28.07 -38.78
N ILE A 45 -44.08 29.26 -38.16
CA ILE A 45 -44.35 29.42 -36.74
C ILE A 45 -45.78 28.95 -36.40
N ASN A 46 -45.85 28.00 -35.49
CA ASN A 46 -47.08 27.44 -34.92
C ASN A 46 -46.98 27.43 -33.41
N ILE A 47 -47.98 27.98 -32.73
CA ILE A 47 -47.98 28.15 -31.26
C ILE A 47 -49.18 27.40 -30.69
N TYR A 48 -48.93 26.53 -29.72
CA TYR A 48 -49.93 25.67 -29.11
C TYR A 48 -49.84 25.66 -27.59
N THR A 49 -50.96 25.39 -26.91
CA THR A 49 -50.98 25.22 -25.45
C THR A 49 -50.46 23.85 -24.99
N GLY A 50 -50.11 22.95 -25.92
CA GLY A 50 -49.51 21.64 -25.67
C GLY A 50 -48.41 21.30 -26.68
N SER A 51 -47.45 20.49 -26.22
CA SER A 51 -46.30 20.04 -27.03
C SER A 51 -46.74 19.25 -28.26
N LYS A 52 -45.93 19.25 -29.32
CA LYS A 52 -46.13 18.55 -30.58
C LYS A 52 -47.44 18.91 -31.27
N LEU A 53 -47.76 20.21 -31.29
CA LEU A 53 -48.95 20.76 -31.95
C LEU A 53 -50.27 20.25 -31.32
N THR A 54 -50.30 20.03 -30.01
CA THR A 54 -51.49 19.58 -29.28
C THR A 54 -52.14 20.72 -28.49
N GLY A 55 -53.43 20.62 -28.17
CA GLY A 55 -54.16 21.70 -27.49
C GLY A 55 -54.61 22.82 -28.40
N ASP A 56 -54.84 24.01 -27.83
CA ASP A 56 -55.41 25.15 -28.56
C ASP A 56 -54.32 25.90 -29.34
N LYS A 57 -54.63 26.21 -30.61
CA LYS A 57 -53.73 26.99 -31.47
C LYS A 57 -53.86 28.48 -31.21
N ILE A 58 -52.74 29.16 -30.98
CA ILE A 58 -52.67 30.61 -30.80
C ILE A 58 -52.35 31.26 -32.16
N ASN A 59 -53.32 31.99 -32.71
CA ASN A 59 -53.19 32.66 -34.01
C ASN A 59 -52.84 34.15 -33.92
N THR A 60 -52.82 34.71 -32.70
CA THR A 60 -52.54 36.14 -32.49
C THR A 60 -51.16 36.32 -31.87
N TYR A 61 -50.18 36.54 -32.73
CA TYR A 61 -48.81 36.87 -32.35
C TYR A 61 -48.22 37.87 -33.35
N LEU A 62 -47.16 38.56 -32.93
CA LEU A 62 -46.39 39.46 -33.78
C LEU A 62 -44.95 38.92 -33.86
N THR A 63 -44.34 39.08 -35.02
CA THR A 63 -42.90 38.85 -35.19
C THR A 63 -42.23 40.11 -35.68
N SER A 64 -40.97 40.30 -35.29
CA SER A 64 -40.12 41.38 -35.79
C SER A 64 -38.69 40.89 -35.94
N THR A 65 -37.97 41.45 -36.91
CA THR A 65 -36.55 41.18 -37.15
C THR A 65 -35.76 42.48 -36.97
N PRO A 66 -34.75 42.53 -36.09
CA PRO A 66 -33.91 43.71 -35.95
C PRO A 66 -33.12 44.00 -37.23
N SER A 67 -32.91 45.28 -37.56
CA SER A 67 -32.24 45.69 -38.79
C SER A 67 -30.74 45.38 -38.83
N LEU A 68 -30.08 45.37 -37.67
CA LEU A 68 -28.64 45.07 -37.54
C LEU A 68 -28.34 43.57 -37.40
N THR A 69 -29.33 42.77 -36.99
CA THR A 69 -29.24 41.32 -36.82
C THR A 69 -30.43 40.62 -37.52
N PRO A 70 -30.51 40.71 -38.86
CA PRO A 70 -31.70 40.30 -39.62
C PRO A 70 -32.00 38.79 -39.57
N TRP A 71 -31.06 37.98 -39.08
CA TRP A 71 -31.25 36.55 -38.85
C TRP A 71 -32.00 36.25 -37.54
N LYS A 72 -32.13 37.22 -36.60
CA LYS A 72 -32.86 37.03 -35.34
C LYS A 72 -34.35 37.29 -35.50
N THR A 73 -35.17 36.54 -34.77
CA THR A 73 -36.63 36.72 -34.76
C THR A 73 -37.12 36.95 -33.34
N ILE A 74 -37.71 38.12 -33.09
CA ILE A 74 -38.40 38.44 -31.84
C ILE A 74 -39.88 38.12 -32.03
N ILE A 75 -40.45 37.34 -31.12
CA ILE A 75 -41.86 37.01 -31.11
C ILE A 75 -42.56 37.63 -29.90
N LYS A 76 -43.75 38.17 -30.14
CA LYS A 76 -44.62 38.71 -29.10
C LYS A 76 -45.98 38.02 -29.12
N ILE A 77 -46.34 37.39 -28.01
CA ILE A 77 -47.55 36.59 -27.85
C ILE A 77 -48.39 37.19 -26.72
N PHE A 78 -49.69 37.39 -26.97
CA PHE A 78 -50.63 37.88 -25.98
C PHE A 78 -51.53 36.73 -25.54
N TYR A 79 -51.23 36.13 -24.40
CA TYR A 79 -51.97 34.98 -23.87
C TYR A 79 -51.77 34.84 -22.37
N THR A 80 -52.78 34.35 -21.64
CA THR A 80 -52.76 34.35 -20.17
C THR A 80 -52.40 33.00 -19.55
N MET A 81 -52.38 31.91 -20.33
CA MET A 81 -52.06 30.57 -19.83
C MET A 81 -50.66 30.14 -20.28
N THR A 82 -50.07 29.22 -19.52
CA THR A 82 -48.68 28.73 -19.66
C THR A 82 -48.65 27.24 -19.32
N PRO A 83 -47.71 26.43 -19.85
CA PRO A 83 -46.72 26.74 -20.88
C PRO A 83 -47.33 26.90 -22.27
N LEU A 84 -46.60 27.57 -23.16
CA LEU A 84 -46.86 27.54 -24.60
C LEU A 84 -45.70 26.86 -25.32
N TYR A 85 -46.02 26.21 -26.43
CA TYR A 85 -45.06 25.50 -27.27
C TYR A 85 -45.00 26.20 -28.62
N ILE A 86 -43.87 26.82 -28.92
CA ILE A 86 -43.61 27.51 -30.20
C ILE A 86 -42.82 26.54 -31.07
N SER A 87 -43.43 26.11 -32.17
CA SER A 87 -42.76 25.29 -33.17
C SER A 87 -42.49 26.07 -34.46
N TYR A 88 -41.32 25.89 -35.04
CA TYR A 88 -40.93 26.58 -36.28
C TYR A 88 -39.83 25.83 -37.02
N GLU A 89 -39.61 26.22 -38.28
CA GLU A 89 -38.48 25.75 -39.08
C GLU A 89 -37.36 26.80 -39.10
N THR A 90 -36.11 26.36 -39.00
CA THR A 90 -34.92 27.20 -39.15
C THR A 90 -33.90 26.54 -40.09
N THR A 91 -33.11 27.36 -40.79
CA THR A 91 -31.94 26.88 -41.56
C THR A 91 -30.67 26.74 -40.73
N GLY A 92 -30.72 27.06 -39.43
CA GLY A 92 -29.60 27.01 -38.49
C GLY A 92 -29.20 28.39 -37.96
N ASP A 93 -28.31 28.40 -36.98
CA ASP A 93 -27.88 29.61 -36.25
C ASP A 93 -26.78 30.37 -36.98
N THR A 94 -26.70 31.69 -36.74
CA THR A 94 -25.65 32.56 -37.25
C THR A 94 -24.68 32.89 -36.12
N VAL A 95 -23.39 32.66 -36.36
CA VAL A 95 -22.35 32.96 -35.36
C VAL A 95 -22.09 34.46 -35.33
N GLU A 96 -22.27 35.08 -34.17
CA GLU A 96 -22.01 36.50 -33.93
C GLU A 96 -20.74 36.71 -33.07
N ALA A 97 -20.25 37.95 -33.04
CA ALA A 97 -19.14 38.32 -32.17
C ALA A 97 -19.47 38.08 -30.68
N ASP A 98 -20.72 38.28 -30.28
CA ASP A 98 -21.18 38.05 -28.91
C ASP A 98 -21.13 36.56 -28.53
N ASP A 99 -21.45 35.65 -29.45
CA ASP A 99 -21.31 34.20 -29.20
C ASP A 99 -19.84 33.83 -28.94
N ILE A 100 -18.92 34.40 -29.71
CA ILE A 100 -17.48 34.17 -29.56
C ILE A 100 -16.96 34.75 -28.23
N ASN A 101 -17.41 35.94 -27.86
CA ASN A 101 -17.06 36.56 -26.56
C ASN A 101 -17.57 35.70 -25.39
N ASN A 102 -18.80 35.20 -25.45
CA ASN A 102 -19.36 34.32 -24.42
C ASN A 102 -18.56 33.00 -24.28
N VAL A 103 -18.11 32.43 -25.41
CA VAL A 103 -17.22 31.26 -25.40
C VAL A 103 -15.86 31.61 -24.79
N GLN A 104 -15.30 32.77 -25.12
CA GLN A 104 -14.02 33.22 -24.58
C GLN A 104 -14.10 33.42 -23.06
N ASP A 105 -15.17 34.02 -22.55
CA ASP A 105 -15.38 34.20 -21.11
C ASP A 105 -15.53 32.85 -20.39
N ALA A 106 -16.31 31.92 -20.95
CA ALA A 106 -16.45 30.57 -20.38
C ALA A 106 -15.14 29.78 -20.38
N ILE A 107 -14.29 29.95 -21.41
CA ILE A 107 -12.95 29.37 -21.44
C ILE A 107 -12.09 29.93 -20.31
N VAL A 108 -12.14 31.25 -20.09
CA VAL A 108 -11.41 31.90 -18.99
C VAL A 108 -11.90 31.41 -17.62
N ASP A 109 -13.21 31.33 -17.42
CA ASP A 109 -13.80 30.81 -16.18
C ASP A 109 -13.41 29.35 -15.93
N THR A 110 -13.42 28.53 -16.99
CA THR A 110 -12.99 27.13 -16.93
C THR A 110 -11.50 27.03 -16.59
N GLN A 111 -10.67 27.90 -17.15
CA GLN A 111 -9.23 27.95 -16.84
C GLN A 111 -8.99 28.35 -15.38
N ASN A 112 -9.74 29.32 -14.86
CA ASN A 112 -9.65 29.75 -13.46
C ASN A 112 -10.11 28.66 -12.49
N ALA A 113 -11.20 27.98 -12.83
CA ALA A 113 -11.70 26.82 -12.10
C ALA A 113 -10.67 25.68 -12.07
N LEU A 114 -10.07 25.37 -13.22
CA LEU A 114 -9.02 24.36 -13.34
C LEU A 114 -7.80 24.72 -12.49
N ASN A 115 -7.32 25.97 -12.58
CA ASN A 115 -6.19 26.46 -11.78
C ASN A 115 -6.47 26.32 -10.27
N SER A 116 -7.69 26.64 -9.84
CA SER A 116 -8.10 26.52 -8.43
C SER A 116 -8.13 25.06 -7.97
N GLU A 117 -8.64 24.17 -8.81
CA GLU A 117 -8.66 22.72 -8.54
C GLU A 117 -7.25 22.13 -8.50
N THR A 118 -6.36 22.56 -9.40
CA THR A 118 -4.94 22.19 -9.38
C THR A 118 -4.28 22.63 -8.07
N ALA A 119 -4.49 23.86 -7.63
CA ALA A 119 -3.94 24.34 -6.35
C ALA A 119 -4.46 23.52 -5.16
N ARG A 120 -5.77 23.28 -5.11
CA ARG A 120 -6.40 22.45 -4.06
C ARG A 120 -5.85 21.02 -4.05
N ALA A 121 -5.62 20.44 -5.23
CA ALA A 121 -5.05 19.10 -5.36
C ALA A 121 -3.61 19.05 -4.83
N ILE A 122 -2.77 20.02 -5.21
CA ILE A 122 -1.38 20.16 -4.72
C ILE A 122 -1.35 20.30 -3.20
N ASP A 123 -2.20 21.16 -2.63
CA ASP A 123 -2.28 21.33 -1.17
C ASP A 123 -2.67 20.02 -0.47
N ARG A 124 -3.59 19.27 -1.05
CA ARG A 124 -4.01 17.98 -0.51
C ARG A 124 -2.88 16.94 -0.59
N GLU A 125 -2.15 16.90 -1.70
CA GLU A 125 -0.97 16.03 -1.87
C GLU A 125 0.11 16.35 -0.84
N ASN A 126 0.43 17.63 -0.65
CA ASN A 126 1.38 18.08 0.38
C ASN A 126 0.95 17.67 1.80
N GLN A 127 -0.34 17.77 2.12
CA GLN A 127 -0.86 17.29 3.41
C GLN A 127 -0.73 15.77 3.56
N ILE A 128 -0.99 15.00 2.50
CA ILE A 128 -0.84 13.54 2.52
C ILE A 128 0.64 13.17 2.75
N GLU A 129 1.55 13.82 2.04
CA GLU A 129 2.99 13.58 2.17
C GLU A 129 3.49 13.88 3.59
N ASN A 130 3.07 15.01 4.16
CA ASN A 130 3.42 15.37 5.55
C ASN A 130 2.88 14.34 6.56
N ASN A 131 1.63 13.90 6.41
CA ASN A 131 1.05 12.89 7.29
C ASN A 131 1.78 11.55 7.16
N LEU A 132 2.15 11.15 5.94
CA LEU A 132 2.90 9.92 5.69
C LEU A 132 4.30 9.98 6.31
N ASN A 133 5.00 11.11 6.18
CA ASN A 133 6.31 11.32 6.78
C ASN A 133 6.26 11.31 8.32
N LEU A 134 5.23 11.89 8.92
CA LEU A 134 5.01 11.85 10.36
C LEU A 134 4.74 10.43 10.85
N TYR A 135 3.89 9.68 10.16
CA TYR A 135 3.60 8.29 10.47
C TYR A 135 4.86 7.42 10.37
N LYS A 136 5.64 7.58 9.29
CA LYS A 136 6.92 6.87 9.10
C LYS A 136 7.91 7.16 10.23
N THR A 137 8.04 8.42 10.64
CA THR A 137 8.93 8.83 11.74
C THR A 137 8.49 8.20 13.07
N THR A 138 7.20 8.23 13.36
CA THR A 138 6.62 7.67 14.58
C THR A 138 6.84 6.17 14.66
N ASN A 139 6.51 5.44 13.59
CA ASN A 139 6.70 3.99 13.54
C ASN A 139 8.18 3.60 13.61
N ASN A 140 9.07 4.37 12.99
CA ASN A 140 10.51 4.13 13.11
C ASN A 140 10.97 4.28 14.57
N ALA A 141 10.50 5.28 15.30
CA ALA A 141 10.82 5.44 16.72
C ALA A 141 10.30 4.27 17.57
N GLU A 142 9.07 3.81 17.31
CA GLU A 142 8.49 2.64 17.98
C GLU A 142 9.28 1.36 17.70
N ILE A 143 9.66 1.11 16.44
CA ILE A 143 10.48 -0.03 16.03
C ILE A 143 11.83 -0.01 16.75
N GLN A 144 12.48 1.15 16.88
CA GLN A 144 13.73 1.26 17.63
C GLN A 144 13.53 0.95 19.13
N GLY A 145 12.43 1.42 19.72
CA GLY A 145 12.05 1.07 21.09
C GLY A 145 11.80 -0.42 21.29
N LEU A 146 11.14 -1.07 20.34
CA LEU A 146 10.91 -2.52 20.37
C LEU A 146 12.22 -3.32 20.22
N LYS A 147 13.11 -2.91 19.31
CA LYS A 147 14.45 -3.52 19.17
C LYS A 147 15.26 -3.42 20.46
N ALA A 148 15.21 -2.28 21.15
CA ALA A 148 15.88 -2.12 22.44
C ALA A 148 15.31 -3.08 23.51
N LYS A 149 13.98 -3.25 23.55
CA LYS A 149 13.32 -4.22 24.46
C LYS A 149 13.67 -5.67 24.13
N ASP A 150 13.80 -6.00 22.85
CA ASP A 150 14.18 -7.35 22.39
C ASP A 150 15.60 -7.71 22.83
N ILE A 151 16.54 -6.77 22.67
CA ILE A 151 17.92 -6.92 23.19
C ILE A 151 17.93 -7.12 24.71
N ASP A 152 17.15 -6.33 25.46
CA ASP A 152 17.04 -6.48 26.92
C ASP A 152 16.45 -7.85 27.32
N LEU A 153 15.46 -8.34 26.57
CA LEU A 153 14.87 -9.65 26.80
C LEU A 153 15.89 -10.77 26.55
N ASP A 154 16.69 -10.69 25.49
CA ASP A 154 17.70 -11.69 25.19
C ASP A 154 18.83 -11.71 26.23
N ASN A 155 19.24 -10.54 26.74
CA ASN A 155 20.15 -10.47 27.88
C ASN A 155 19.56 -11.16 29.12
N LYS A 156 18.29 -10.90 29.46
CA LYS A 156 17.60 -11.56 30.58
C LYS A 156 17.48 -13.07 30.41
N LYS A 157 17.23 -13.56 29.18
CA LYS A 157 17.24 -15.00 28.89
C LYS A 157 18.62 -15.60 29.09
N SER A 158 19.68 -14.90 28.64
CA SER A 158 21.06 -15.32 28.85
C SER A 158 21.39 -15.43 30.35
N ASP A 159 21.02 -14.43 31.15
CA ASP A 159 21.19 -14.46 32.61
C ASP A 159 20.43 -15.62 33.25
N LEU A 160 19.19 -15.87 32.81
CA LEU A 160 18.39 -17.00 33.30
C LEU A 160 19.03 -18.34 32.94
N LEU A 161 19.54 -18.50 31.71
CA LEU A 161 20.25 -19.70 31.28
C LEU A 161 21.50 -19.93 32.12
N TYR A 162 22.27 -18.88 32.39
CA TYR A 162 23.43 -18.94 33.27
C TYR A 162 23.04 -19.40 34.68
N VAL A 163 22.06 -18.74 35.30
CA VAL A 163 21.56 -19.09 36.63
C VAL A 163 21.05 -20.54 36.67
N ASN A 164 20.32 -20.99 35.65
CA ASN A 164 19.81 -22.36 35.58
C ASN A 164 20.95 -23.39 35.42
N GLY A 165 22.00 -23.04 34.67
CA GLY A 165 23.23 -23.82 34.60
C GLY A 165 23.91 -23.99 35.95
N GLU A 166 24.08 -22.90 36.70
CA GLU A 166 24.65 -22.94 38.06
C GLU A 166 23.76 -23.73 39.04
N PHE A 167 22.43 -23.62 38.93
CA PHE A 167 21.49 -24.43 39.72
C PHE A 167 21.57 -25.92 39.40
N ASN A 168 21.93 -26.31 38.17
CA ASN A 168 22.15 -27.70 37.80
C ASN A 168 23.50 -28.23 38.32
N ASN A 169 24.48 -27.36 38.54
CA ASN A 169 25.79 -27.71 39.09
C ASN A 169 25.78 -27.87 40.62
N ARG A 170 24.69 -27.50 41.31
CA ARG A 170 24.60 -27.66 42.76
C ARG A 170 24.40 -29.13 43.12
N TYR A 171 25.07 -29.57 44.18
CA TYR A 171 24.76 -30.86 44.79
C TYR A 171 23.38 -30.83 45.44
N THR A 172 22.50 -31.75 45.05
CA THR A 172 21.19 -31.93 45.68
C THR A 172 21.31 -32.76 46.96
N LYS A 173 20.31 -32.71 47.86
CA LYS A 173 20.40 -33.33 49.21
C LYS A 173 20.63 -34.85 49.19
N ASP A 174 20.28 -35.50 48.10
CA ASP A 174 20.49 -36.92 47.77
C ASP A 174 21.91 -37.22 47.25
N GLN A 175 22.66 -36.19 46.85
CA GLN A 175 24.04 -36.29 46.37
C GLN A 175 25.10 -35.94 47.43
N VAL A 176 24.66 -35.48 48.60
CA VAL A 176 25.51 -35.24 49.78
C VAL A 176 25.14 -36.21 50.88
N PHE A 177 26.15 -36.85 51.49
CA PHE A 177 25.90 -37.77 52.60
C PHE A 177 25.24 -37.04 53.76
N THR A 178 24.15 -37.60 54.26
CA THR A 178 23.54 -37.17 55.52
C THR A 178 24.52 -37.42 56.67
N LYS A 179 24.35 -36.68 57.77
CA LYS A 179 25.20 -36.86 58.96
C LYS A 179 25.26 -38.33 59.41
N ASP A 180 24.13 -39.03 59.33
CA ASP A 180 24.03 -40.42 59.75
C ASP A 180 24.73 -41.38 58.77
N GLU A 181 24.67 -41.12 57.46
CA GLU A 181 25.43 -41.88 56.46
C GLU A 181 26.94 -41.65 56.58
N VAL A 182 27.38 -40.41 56.87
CA VAL A 182 28.78 -40.12 57.17
C VAL A 182 29.22 -40.88 58.42
N LEU A 183 28.41 -40.86 59.48
CA LEU A 183 28.68 -41.62 60.70
C LEU A 183 28.69 -43.14 60.45
N GLN A 184 27.84 -43.65 59.57
CA GLN A 184 27.83 -45.06 59.19
C GLN A 184 29.06 -45.43 58.37
N LYS A 185 29.47 -44.62 57.39
CA LYS A 185 30.73 -44.85 56.65
C LYS A 185 31.96 -44.74 57.54
N ILE A 186 31.95 -43.84 58.52
CA ILE A 186 32.97 -43.80 59.57
C ILE A 186 32.95 -45.13 60.31
N LYS A 187 31.79 -45.60 60.82
CA LYS A 187 31.62 -46.91 61.48
C LYS A 187 32.10 -48.09 60.63
N ASP A 188 31.82 -48.08 59.33
CA ASP A 188 32.22 -49.12 58.39
C ASP A 188 33.75 -49.09 58.14
N LEU A 189 34.38 -47.91 58.16
CA LEU A 189 35.84 -47.75 58.09
C LEU A 189 36.54 -48.26 59.36
N ILE A 190 35.90 -48.12 60.52
CA ILE A 190 36.32 -48.78 61.78
C ILE A 190 35.86 -50.26 61.84
N GLY A 191 35.13 -50.73 60.82
CA GLY A 191 34.40 -51.99 60.76
C GLY A 191 35.28 -53.20 60.46
N ASN A 192 35.99 -53.66 61.48
CA ASN A 192 36.33 -55.06 61.80
C ASN A 192 37.08 -55.17 63.15
N ALA A 193 37.43 -54.02 63.75
CA ALA A 193 38.07 -53.97 65.04
C ALA A 193 37.15 -53.97 66.29
N PRO A 194 35.83 -53.68 66.30
CA PRO A 194 35.13 -53.51 67.58
C PRO A 194 35.06 -54.80 68.40
N GLN A 195 34.63 -55.92 67.82
CA GLN A 195 34.50 -57.18 68.59
C GLN A 195 35.85 -57.78 68.93
N THR A 196 36.82 -57.75 68.01
CA THR A 196 38.17 -58.29 68.26
C THR A 196 38.95 -57.45 69.27
N LEU A 197 38.79 -56.13 69.27
CA LEU A 197 39.48 -55.20 70.18
C LEU A 197 38.76 -55.09 71.53
N ASP A 198 37.43 -55.27 71.55
CA ASP A 198 36.64 -55.51 72.77
C ASP A 198 37.03 -56.86 73.39
N THR A 199 37.12 -57.94 72.60
CA THR A 199 37.60 -59.25 73.10
C THR A 199 39.05 -59.18 73.59
N PHE A 200 39.95 -58.47 72.91
CA PHE A 200 41.32 -58.28 73.41
C PHE A 200 41.37 -57.41 74.66
N LYS A 201 40.49 -56.42 74.81
CA LYS A 201 40.36 -55.61 76.03
C LYS A 201 39.74 -56.39 77.17
N GLU A 202 38.68 -57.16 76.93
CA GLU A 202 38.07 -58.06 77.91
C GLU A 202 39.07 -59.11 78.38
N ILE A 203 39.89 -59.67 77.48
CA ILE A 203 40.97 -60.61 77.85
C ILE A 203 42.08 -59.89 78.64
N ALA A 204 42.50 -58.68 78.25
CA ALA A 204 43.51 -57.92 78.98
C ALA A 204 43.04 -57.51 80.39
N ASP A 205 41.81 -57.02 80.50
CA ASP A 205 41.17 -56.64 81.76
C ASP A 205 40.90 -57.89 82.64
N ALA A 206 40.50 -59.03 82.06
CA ALA A 206 40.28 -60.29 82.79
C ALA A 206 41.58 -60.95 83.28
N LEU A 207 42.69 -60.76 82.56
CA LEU A 207 44.03 -61.14 83.02
C LEU A 207 44.65 -60.08 83.96
N GLY A 208 43.97 -58.95 84.17
CA GLY A 208 44.38 -57.87 85.07
C GLY A 208 45.70 -57.21 84.66
N ASP A 209 46.00 -57.18 83.36
CA ASP A 209 47.31 -56.77 82.81
C ASP A 209 48.51 -57.52 83.43
N ASP A 210 48.33 -58.76 83.90
CA ASP A 210 49.41 -59.56 84.51
C ASP A 210 50.25 -60.29 83.45
N PRO A 211 51.50 -59.85 83.15
CA PRO A 211 52.36 -60.52 82.16
C PRO A 211 52.81 -61.92 82.58
N ASN A 212 52.61 -62.32 83.84
CA ASN A 212 52.96 -63.63 84.39
C ASN A 212 51.73 -64.38 84.94
N PHE A 213 50.53 -64.14 84.39
CA PHE A 213 49.25 -64.68 84.87
C PHE A 213 49.28 -66.17 85.23
N ALA A 214 49.93 -67.00 84.40
CA ALA A 214 50.08 -68.43 84.66
C ALA A 214 50.81 -68.72 85.98
N THR A 215 51.84 -67.95 86.32
CA THR A 215 52.58 -68.05 87.59
C THR A 215 51.72 -67.55 88.76
N THR A 216 50.96 -66.48 88.58
CA THR A 216 50.08 -65.91 89.61
C THR A 216 48.97 -66.86 90.03
N ILE A 217 48.27 -67.48 89.07
CA ILE A 217 47.23 -68.49 89.36
C ILE A 217 47.83 -69.75 90.00
N MET A 218 49.01 -70.20 89.56
CA MET A 218 49.69 -71.35 90.13
C MET A 218 50.13 -71.10 91.59
N ASN A 219 50.51 -69.86 91.93
CA ASN A 219 50.81 -69.42 93.30
C ASN A 219 49.57 -69.22 94.19
N ALA A 220 48.40 -68.90 93.61
CA ALA A 220 47.14 -68.79 94.36
C ALA A 220 46.55 -70.18 94.66
N LEU A 221 46.68 -71.12 93.72
CA LEU A 221 46.27 -72.51 93.89
C LEU A 221 47.15 -73.27 94.89
N SER A 222 48.47 -72.98 94.93
CA SER A 222 49.38 -73.55 95.94
C SER A 222 49.15 -73.04 97.37
N LYS A 223 48.30 -72.01 97.55
CA LYS A 223 47.85 -71.49 98.86
C LYS A 223 46.52 -72.08 99.33
N LYS A 224 45.86 -72.95 98.55
CA LYS A 224 44.73 -73.71 99.06
C LYS A 224 45.23 -74.90 99.88
N VAL A 225 45.03 -74.75 101.18
CA VAL A 225 45.36 -75.66 102.27
C VAL A 225 44.91 -77.12 102.04
N ASP A 226 45.80 -78.02 102.46
CA ASP A 226 45.72 -79.46 102.46
C ASP A 226 44.48 -80.05 103.16
N LYS A 227 44.02 -81.19 102.63
CA LYS A 227 43.05 -82.08 103.27
C LYS A 227 43.55 -82.53 104.65
N ILE A 228 42.94 -82.03 105.71
CA ILE A 228 42.91 -82.72 107.00
C ILE A 228 41.58 -83.46 107.08
N ASP A 229 41.63 -84.77 107.28
CA ASP A 229 40.44 -85.61 107.51
C ASP A 229 39.65 -85.11 108.73
N GLY A 230 38.32 -84.96 108.59
CA GLY A 230 37.40 -84.78 109.72
C GLY A 230 36.74 -83.41 109.92
N LYS A 231 36.87 -82.44 109.00
CA LYS A 231 36.07 -81.19 109.06
C LYS A 231 35.36 -80.91 107.73
N GLN A 232 34.05 -81.17 107.69
CA GLN A 232 33.16 -80.68 106.62
C GLN A 232 32.49 -79.37 107.05
N LEU A 233 32.22 -78.50 106.06
CA LEU A 233 31.48 -77.26 106.21
C LEU A 233 29.97 -77.53 106.18
N SER A 234 29.37 -77.70 107.36
CA SER A 234 27.94 -77.47 107.56
C SER A 234 27.75 -76.79 108.91
N ALA A 235 27.30 -75.54 108.92
CA ALA A 235 26.87 -74.86 110.14
C ALA A 235 25.75 -73.85 109.81
N ASN A 236 24.56 -74.17 110.30
CA ASN A 236 23.46 -73.24 110.56
C ASN A 236 23.76 -72.56 111.90
N ASP A 237 23.90 -71.24 111.94
CA ASP A 237 24.32 -70.47 113.13
C ASP A 237 23.22 -69.51 113.64
N TYR A 238 22.07 -69.99 114.13
CA TYR A 238 21.14 -69.11 114.89
C TYR A 238 20.46 -69.84 116.05
N ASP A 239 20.43 -69.20 117.23
CA ASP A 239 19.78 -69.71 118.45
C ASP A 239 18.31 -69.24 118.56
N ASN A 240 17.50 -69.96 119.36
CA ASN A 240 16.07 -69.74 119.58
C ASN A 240 15.69 -68.32 120.06
N THR A 241 16.60 -67.58 120.70
CA THR A 241 16.42 -66.21 121.16
C THR A 241 16.35 -65.22 120.00
N GLU A 242 17.15 -65.44 118.96
CA GLU A 242 17.20 -64.59 117.77
C GLU A 242 15.94 -64.79 116.91
N LYS A 243 15.41 -66.03 116.87
CA LYS A 243 14.12 -66.32 116.21
C LYS A 243 12.93 -65.61 116.85
N ALA A 244 12.89 -65.48 118.18
CA ALA A 244 11.81 -64.78 118.87
C ALA A 244 11.84 -63.26 118.63
N THR A 245 13.04 -62.68 118.59
CA THR A 245 13.23 -61.26 118.30
C THR A 245 12.82 -60.92 116.87
N LEU A 246 13.14 -61.79 115.91
CA LEU A 246 12.73 -61.63 114.50
C LEU A 246 11.20 -61.69 114.34
N ALA A 247 10.52 -62.55 115.11
CA ALA A 247 9.06 -62.63 115.12
C ALA A 247 8.39 -61.39 115.73
N ASP A 248 8.96 -60.81 116.79
CA ASP A 248 8.48 -59.57 117.43
C ASP A 248 8.69 -58.32 116.57
N VAL A 249 9.82 -58.22 115.85
CA VAL A 249 10.06 -57.13 114.90
C VAL A 249 9.09 -57.19 113.73
N ASN A 250 8.77 -58.39 113.24
CA ASN A 250 7.82 -58.54 112.13
C ASN A 250 6.36 -58.25 112.56
N SER A 251 5.99 -58.46 113.83
CA SER A 251 4.65 -58.17 114.36
C SER A 251 4.42 -56.68 114.68
N LYS A 252 5.50 -55.90 114.87
CA LYS A 252 5.49 -54.45 115.16
C LYS A 252 5.61 -53.54 113.94
N LYS A 253 5.39 -54.04 112.73
CA LYS A 253 5.26 -53.18 111.54
C LYS A 253 4.08 -52.23 111.73
N HIS A 254 4.35 -50.93 111.83
CA HIS A 254 3.32 -49.91 111.81
C HIS A 254 3.07 -49.45 110.36
N THR A 255 1.80 -49.32 109.99
CA THR A 255 1.37 -48.56 108.81
C THR A 255 1.19 -47.10 109.22
N HIS A 256 1.90 -46.19 108.55
CA HIS A 256 1.73 -44.77 108.81
C HIS A 256 0.37 -44.30 108.26
N ALA A 257 -0.44 -43.63 109.07
CA ALA A 257 -1.79 -43.18 108.69
C ALA A 257 -1.80 -42.23 107.48
N ASN A 258 -0.71 -41.52 107.24
CA ASN A 258 -0.49 -40.62 106.11
C ASN A 258 0.05 -41.34 104.85
N LYS A 259 0.27 -42.66 104.86
CA LYS A 259 0.75 -43.41 103.69
C LYS A 259 -0.15 -43.20 102.47
N ASN A 260 -1.47 -43.28 102.63
CA ASN A 260 -2.41 -43.06 101.53
C ASN A 260 -2.35 -41.62 100.98
N ILE A 261 -2.12 -40.63 101.85
CA ILE A 261 -1.98 -39.22 101.45
C ILE A 261 -0.66 -39.03 100.67
N ILE A 262 0.44 -39.59 101.19
CA ILE A 262 1.76 -39.52 100.55
C ILE A 262 1.75 -40.26 99.21
N ASP A 263 1.15 -41.45 99.14
CA ASP A 263 1.00 -42.21 97.90
C ASP A 263 0.19 -41.41 96.86
N THR A 264 -0.91 -40.76 97.29
CA THR A 264 -1.76 -39.95 96.40
C THR A 264 -1.02 -38.72 95.87
N ILE A 265 -0.31 -37.99 96.74
CA ILE A 265 0.49 -36.82 96.33
C ILE A 265 1.64 -37.25 95.41
N THR A 266 2.29 -38.37 95.73
CA THR A 266 3.40 -38.92 94.93
C THR A 266 2.92 -39.38 93.56
N GLN A 267 1.78 -40.07 93.49
CA GLN A 267 1.21 -40.53 92.23
C GLN A 267 0.78 -39.35 91.35
N ALA A 268 0.13 -38.32 91.90
CA ALA A 268 -0.25 -37.13 91.14
C ALA A 268 0.96 -36.39 90.56
N LEU A 269 2.06 -36.29 91.34
CA LEU A 269 3.31 -35.70 90.86
C LEU A 269 3.97 -36.56 89.77
N LEU A 270 3.98 -37.88 89.93
CA LEU A 270 4.50 -38.82 88.93
C LEU A 270 3.68 -38.80 87.63
N ASP A 271 2.36 -38.74 87.71
CA ASP A 271 1.48 -38.68 86.54
C ASP A 271 1.67 -37.37 85.77
N THR A 272 1.81 -36.25 86.49
CA THR A 272 2.10 -34.94 85.91
C THR A 272 3.49 -34.92 85.25
N TRP A 273 4.49 -35.48 85.94
CA TRP A 273 5.84 -35.61 85.40
C TRP A 273 5.88 -36.48 84.15
N ASN A 274 5.24 -37.65 84.17
CA ASN A 274 5.18 -38.55 83.02
C ASN A 274 4.44 -37.93 81.84
N SER A 275 3.36 -37.18 82.10
CA SER A 275 2.64 -36.43 81.07
C SER A 275 3.53 -35.34 80.46
N ALA A 276 4.26 -34.58 81.28
CA ALA A 276 5.20 -33.56 80.82
C ALA A 276 6.38 -34.18 80.05
N TYR A 277 6.97 -35.25 80.58
CA TYR A 277 8.06 -36.00 79.95
C TYR A 277 7.63 -36.52 78.58
N SER A 278 6.46 -37.17 78.48
CA SER A 278 5.91 -37.64 77.21
C SER A 278 5.69 -36.51 76.20
N HIS A 279 5.38 -35.30 76.66
CA HIS A 279 5.20 -34.13 75.79
C HIS A 279 6.54 -33.54 75.32
N ILE A 280 7.57 -33.52 76.17
CA ILE A 280 8.89 -32.95 75.83
C ILE A 280 9.83 -33.96 75.16
N SER A 281 9.63 -35.26 75.37
CA SER A 281 10.40 -36.34 74.75
C SER A 281 9.90 -36.71 73.36
N ASP A 282 8.77 -36.14 72.92
CA ASP A 282 8.28 -36.27 71.55
C ASP A 282 9.24 -35.55 70.60
N VAL A 283 9.96 -36.35 69.82
CA VAL A 283 11.02 -35.94 68.89
C VAL A 283 10.49 -34.95 67.84
N VAL A 284 9.17 -34.95 67.57
CA VAL A 284 8.56 -34.15 66.52
C VAL A 284 7.30 -33.44 67.06
N LYS A 285 7.50 -32.34 67.82
CA LYS A 285 6.82 -31.03 67.65
C LYS A 285 6.27 -30.29 68.89
N HIS A 286 6.38 -30.73 70.14
CA HIS A 286 5.92 -29.90 71.28
C HIS A 286 4.50 -29.27 71.13
N ILE A 287 3.60 -29.93 70.40
CA ILE A 287 2.25 -29.43 70.11
C ILE A 287 1.18 -30.39 70.63
N THR A 288 0.01 -29.85 70.91
CA THR A 288 -1.17 -30.59 71.37
C THR A 288 -1.73 -31.52 70.29
N GLN A 289 -2.54 -32.52 70.68
CA GLN A 289 -3.21 -33.40 69.72
C GLN A 289 -4.10 -32.62 68.73
N SER A 290 -4.77 -31.58 69.20
CA SER A 290 -5.59 -30.72 68.35
C SER A 290 -4.77 -30.02 67.24
N GLU A 291 -3.55 -29.61 67.55
CA GLU A 291 -2.64 -29.00 66.57
C GLU A 291 -2.08 -30.03 65.57
N ARG A 292 -1.83 -31.28 66.02
CA ARG A 292 -1.46 -32.39 65.10
C ARG A 292 -2.58 -32.70 64.12
N ASP A 293 -3.82 -32.77 64.57
CA ASP A 293 -4.96 -33.07 63.70
C ASP A 293 -5.14 -31.98 62.63
N LYS A 294 -4.99 -30.70 63.02
CA LYS A 294 -4.99 -29.56 62.08
C LYS A 294 -3.85 -29.66 61.06
N TRP A 295 -2.64 -30.01 61.50
CA TRP A 295 -1.49 -30.19 60.60
C TRP A 295 -1.73 -31.32 59.59
N ASN A 296 -2.21 -32.47 60.05
CA ASN A 296 -2.49 -33.62 59.18
C ASN A 296 -3.59 -33.32 58.16
N ASN A 297 -4.65 -32.60 58.57
CA ASN A 297 -5.68 -32.13 57.66
C ASN A 297 -5.09 -31.17 56.60
N GLY A 298 -4.23 -30.23 57.01
CA GLY A 298 -3.52 -29.33 56.10
C GLY A 298 -2.65 -30.07 55.08
N VAL A 299 -1.90 -31.09 55.52
CA VAL A 299 -1.08 -31.94 54.63
C VAL A 299 -1.97 -32.73 53.66
N SER A 300 -3.09 -33.28 54.12
CA SER A 300 -4.03 -34.00 53.26
C SER A 300 -4.61 -33.09 52.17
N ILE A 301 -5.04 -31.88 52.53
CA ILE A 301 -5.52 -30.87 51.58
C ILE A 301 -4.42 -30.51 50.56
N ALA A 302 -3.19 -30.30 51.01
CA ALA A 302 -2.06 -29.98 50.13
C ALA A 302 -1.74 -31.13 49.16
N ASN A 303 -1.77 -32.38 49.63
CA ASN A 303 -1.57 -33.56 48.77
C ASN A 303 -2.69 -33.70 47.74
N ASN A 304 -3.94 -33.47 48.12
CA ASN A 304 -5.06 -33.48 47.18
C ASN A 304 -4.92 -32.37 46.13
N ALA A 305 -4.55 -31.15 46.55
CA ALA A 305 -4.30 -30.04 45.62
C ALA A 305 -3.15 -30.37 44.66
N ASN A 306 -2.03 -30.91 45.15
CA ASN A 306 -0.92 -31.35 44.30
C ASN A 306 -1.34 -32.43 43.31
N ASN A 307 -2.14 -33.41 43.74
CA ASN A 307 -2.67 -34.43 42.84
C ASN A 307 -3.58 -33.84 41.77
N SER A 308 -4.44 -32.89 42.12
CA SER A 308 -5.26 -32.17 41.14
C SER A 308 -4.40 -31.39 40.15
N ILE A 309 -3.39 -30.64 40.63
CA ILE A 309 -2.47 -29.84 39.80
C ILE A 309 -1.65 -30.73 38.86
N ASN A 310 -1.07 -31.82 39.38
CA ASN A 310 -0.26 -32.76 38.61
C ASN A 310 -1.06 -33.44 37.48
N ASN A 311 -2.38 -33.52 37.63
CA ASN A 311 -3.28 -34.11 36.63
C ASN A 311 -3.90 -33.07 35.68
N LEU A 312 -3.58 -31.77 35.81
CA LEU A 312 -4.06 -30.77 34.85
C LEU A 312 -3.34 -30.92 33.52
N GLN A 313 -4.11 -31.04 32.44
CA GLN A 313 -3.62 -31.05 31.07
C GLN A 313 -4.34 -29.93 30.33
N VAL A 314 -3.62 -28.86 29.99
CA VAL A 314 -4.21 -27.70 29.31
C VAL A 314 -3.74 -27.71 27.86
N GLY A 315 -4.69 -27.74 26.93
CA GLY A 315 -4.42 -27.38 25.54
C GLY A 315 -4.93 -25.98 25.24
N GLY A 316 -4.72 -25.55 24.00
CA GLY A 316 -5.23 -24.27 23.52
C GLY A 316 -5.49 -24.23 22.01
N ARG A 317 -5.06 -25.25 21.27
CA ARG A 317 -5.26 -25.37 19.83
C ARG A 317 -6.62 -25.99 19.55
N ASN A 318 -7.44 -25.29 18.77
CA ASN A 318 -8.64 -25.89 18.19
C ASN A 318 -8.25 -26.85 17.07
N LEU A 319 -8.73 -28.09 17.16
CA LEU A 319 -8.47 -29.14 16.18
C LEU A 319 -9.54 -29.19 15.09
N TRP A 320 -10.71 -28.60 15.32
CA TRP A 320 -11.77 -28.50 14.32
C TRP A 320 -11.61 -27.23 13.49
N LEU A 321 -11.70 -27.39 12.17
CA LEU A 321 -11.50 -26.33 11.19
C LEU A 321 -12.80 -25.57 10.97
N ARG A 322 -12.72 -24.30 10.53
CA ARG A 322 -13.88 -23.49 10.10
C ARG A 322 -15.02 -23.40 11.14
N THR A 323 -14.70 -23.58 12.41
CA THR A 323 -15.66 -23.50 13.54
C THR A 323 -16.08 -22.06 13.86
N LYS A 324 -15.38 -21.07 13.28
CA LYS A 324 -15.72 -19.65 13.40
C LYS A 324 -17.03 -19.32 12.69
N ASP A 325 -17.10 -19.67 11.41
CA ASP A 325 -18.27 -19.44 10.57
C ASP A 325 -19.32 -20.54 10.77
N TYR A 326 -18.88 -21.75 11.12
CA TYR A 326 -19.71 -22.93 11.38
C TYR A 326 -20.81 -23.14 10.32
N ASP A 327 -20.49 -22.95 9.04
CA ASP A 327 -21.46 -23.09 7.95
C ASP A 327 -21.65 -24.55 7.54
N ALA A 328 -22.32 -25.32 8.40
CA ALA A 328 -22.59 -26.74 8.16
C ALA A 328 -23.55 -27.03 7.00
N VAL A 329 -24.19 -26.01 6.43
CA VAL A 329 -25.10 -26.17 5.28
C VAL A 329 -24.31 -26.19 3.97
N ASN A 330 -23.36 -25.26 3.81
CA ASN A 330 -22.60 -25.11 2.56
C ASN A 330 -21.23 -25.80 2.59
N ASP A 331 -20.69 -26.08 3.77
CA ASP A 331 -19.40 -26.73 3.92
C ASP A 331 -19.54 -28.26 3.99
N THR A 332 -18.68 -28.97 3.28
CA THR A 332 -18.65 -30.45 3.24
C THR A 332 -17.78 -31.04 4.35
N ILE A 333 -17.10 -30.22 5.16
CA ILE A 333 -16.24 -30.70 6.25
C ILE A 333 -17.05 -31.26 7.44
N TRP A 334 -18.30 -30.83 7.57
CA TRP A 334 -19.21 -31.28 8.62
C TRP A 334 -19.91 -32.56 8.18
N ILE A 335 -19.81 -33.59 9.01
CA ILE A 335 -20.34 -34.92 8.74
C ILE A 335 -21.29 -35.37 9.84
N ASP A 336 -22.25 -36.22 9.47
CA ASP A 336 -22.99 -37.07 10.39
C ASP A 336 -22.12 -38.29 10.72
N ASN A 337 -21.85 -38.55 11.99
CA ASN A 337 -20.95 -39.63 12.37
C ASN A 337 -21.61 -41.02 12.42
N ASN A 338 -22.93 -41.14 12.33
CA ASN A 338 -23.61 -42.43 12.22
C ASN A 338 -23.45 -43.04 10.81
N ASP A 339 -23.51 -42.20 9.77
CA ASP A 339 -23.43 -42.65 8.38
C ASP A 339 -22.10 -42.25 7.68
N ALA A 340 -21.23 -41.49 8.35
CA ALA A 340 -19.99 -40.93 7.78
C ALA A 340 -20.20 -40.21 6.43
N THR A 341 -21.41 -39.69 6.22
CA THR A 341 -21.84 -39.01 4.99
C THR A 341 -22.31 -37.59 5.29
N ARG A 342 -22.52 -36.81 4.24
CA ARG A 342 -23.01 -35.44 4.38
C ARG A 342 -24.37 -35.49 5.09
N PRO A 343 -24.55 -34.71 6.16
CA PRO A 343 -25.73 -34.78 6.99
C PRO A 343 -26.96 -34.27 6.15
N ASP A 344 -28.14 -34.89 6.28
CA ASP A 344 -29.43 -34.40 5.73
C ASP A 344 -29.77 -32.94 6.12
N THR A 345 -29.48 -32.03 5.19
CA THR A 345 -29.65 -30.58 5.34
C THR A 345 -31.04 -30.08 5.73
N SER A 346 -32.07 -30.92 5.68
CA SER A 346 -33.41 -30.54 6.16
C SER A 346 -33.49 -30.37 7.69
N PHE A 347 -32.54 -30.90 8.46
CA PHE A 347 -32.51 -30.80 9.92
C PHE A 347 -31.65 -29.66 10.47
N TYR A 348 -30.93 -28.93 9.62
CA TYR A 348 -30.07 -27.78 10.00
C TYR A 348 -30.44 -26.52 9.24
N SER A 349 -30.21 -25.39 9.88
CA SER A 349 -30.28 -24.09 9.20
C SER A 349 -29.32 -23.10 9.82
N VAL A 350 -28.76 -22.21 8.99
CA VAL A 350 -27.97 -21.07 9.46
C VAL A 350 -28.90 -20.11 10.20
N SER A 351 -28.52 -19.71 11.42
CA SER A 351 -29.34 -18.92 12.33
C SER A 351 -28.60 -17.71 12.88
N GLY A 352 -28.09 -16.87 11.97
CA GLY A 352 -27.40 -15.62 12.32
C GLY A 352 -26.04 -15.84 12.99
N THR A 353 -25.68 -14.95 13.92
CA THR A 353 -24.39 -14.99 14.63
C THR A 353 -24.54 -14.76 16.13
N TYR A 354 -23.60 -15.27 16.91
CA TYR A 354 -23.46 -15.02 18.34
C TYR A 354 -22.00 -14.83 18.70
N ASN A 355 -21.63 -13.71 19.34
CA ASN A 355 -20.23 -13.34 19.64
C ASN A 355 -19.29 -13.45 18.42
N GLY A 356 -19.80 -13.11 17.24
CA GLY A 356 -19.09 -13.22 15.98
C GLY A 356 -18.83 -14.66 15.51
N PHE A 357 -19.49 -15.66 16.09
CA PHE A 357 -19.54 -17.03 15.57
C PHE A 357 -20.80 -17.20 14.74
N GLY A 358 -20.71 -17.92 13.61
CA GLY A 358 -21.90 -18.38 12.91
C GLY A 358 -22.63 -19.42 13.73
N VAL A 359 -23.96 -19.35 13.70
CA VAL A 359 -24.84 -20.18 14.52
C VAL A 359 -25.59 -21.16 13.62
N ILE A 360 -25.58 -22.43 14.00
CA ILE A 360 -26.41 -23.47 13.38
C ILE A 360 -27.56 -23.82 14.32
N ARG A 361 -28.76 -23.82 13.77
CA ARG A 361 -29.96 -24.38 14.41
C ARG A 361 -30.11 -25.84 13.98
N ILE A 362 -30.34 -26.73 14.94
CA ILE A 362 -30.58 -28.16 14.73
C ILE A 362 -31.91 -28.52 15.39
N CYS A 363 -32.79 -29.27 14.71
CA CYS A 363 -34.17 -29.49 15.18
C CYS A 363 -34.70 -30.92 15.04
N HIS A 364 -33.84 -31.92 15.15
CA HIS A 364 -34.24 -33.32 15.12
C HIS A 364 -33.43 -34.13 16.13
N ALA A 365 -34.03 -35.21 16.65
CA ALA A 365 -33.35 -36.15 17.54
C ALA A 365 -32.27 -36.93 16.78
N TRP A 366 -31.24 -37.40 17.49
CA TRP A 366 -30.17 -38.25 16.94
C TRP A 366 -29.42 -37.63 15.77
N THR A 367 -29.36 -36.30 15.77
CA THR A 367 -28.72 -35.51 14.72
C THR A 367 -27.48 -34.83 15.30
N ASP A 368 -26.35 -35.05 14.64
CA ASP A 368 -25.06 -34.48 15.01
C ASP A 368 -24.39 -33.73 13.85
N LEU A 369 -23.39 -32.93 14.20
CA LEU A 369 -22.45 -32.32 13.27
C LEU A 369 -21.06 -32.40 13.88
N SER A 370 -20.16 -33.09 13.20
CA SER A 370 -18.81 -33.32 13.70
C SER A 370 -17.77 -33.29 12.59
N GLN A 371 -16.50 -33.34 12.97
CA GLN A 371 -15.36 -33.45 12.06
C GLN A 371 -14.46 -34.59 12.48
N ASN A 372 -14.06 -35.41 11.50
CA ASN A 372 -13.09 -36.48 11.69
C ASN A 372 -11.67 -35.92 11.62
N VAL A 373 -11.12 -35.57 12.78
CA VAL A 373 -9.77 -35.00 12.91
C VAL A 373 -8.84 -35.97 13.62
N SER A 374 -7.58 -36.01 13.23
CA SER A 374 -6.58 -36.87 13.89
C SER A 374 -6.36 -36.45 15.34
N ILE A 375 -6.34 -37.44 16.23
CA ILE A 375 -6.08 -37.28 17.67
C ILE A 375 -5.12 -38.36 18.16
N ASP A 376 -4.33 -38.05 19.18
CA ASP A 376 -3.47 -39.02 19.86
C ASP A 376 -4.31 -40.03 20.65
N ALA A 377 -3.93 -41.31 20.62
CA ALA A 377 -4.49 -42.34 21.48
C ALA A 377 -4.16 -42.09 22.96
N ASN A 378 -4.98 -42.64 23.85
CA ASN A 378 -4.89 -42.60 25.31
C ASN A 378 -4.64 -41.19 25.88
N THR A 379 -5.26 -40.19 25.27
CA THR A 379 -5.03 -38.77 25.56
C THR A 379 -6.35 -38.10 25.89
N SER A 380 -6.35 -37.22 26.88
CA SER A 380 -7.54 -36.43 27.22
C SER A 380 -7.78 -35.33 26.19
N TYR A 381 -9.06 -35.13 25.85
CA TYR A 381 -9.54 -34.04 25.01
C TYR A 381 -10.80 -33.43 25.63
N VAL A 382 -11.08 -32.20 25.25
CA VAL A 382 -12.30 -31.49 25.61
C VAL A 382 -12.95 -30.91 24.35
N LEU A 383 -14.24 -31.20 24.18
CA LEU A 383 -15.09 -30.53 23.20
C LEU A 383 -15.96 -29.51 23.94
N SER A 384 -15.98 -28.28 23.45
CA SER A 384 -16.80 -27.20 24.02
C SER A 384 -17.57 -26.43 22.94
N ALA A 385 -18.73 -25.89 23.30
CA ALA A 385 -19.54 -25.04 22.45
C ALA A 385 -20.44 -24.11 23.27
N TRP A 386 -20.86 -22.99 22.68
CA TRP A 386 -22.00 -22.22 23.17
C TRP A 386 -23.27 -22.84 22.62
N ILE A 387 -24.21 -23.18 23.50
CA ILE A 387 -25.46 -23.84 23.14
C ILE A 387 -26.63 -23.20 23.89
N LYS A 388 -27.79 -23.09 23.23
CA LYS A 388 -29.07 -22.80 23.88
C LYS A 388 -30.21 -23.57 23.24
N SER A 389 -31.23 -23.91 24.02
CA SER A 389 -32.52 -24.33 23.48
C SER A 389 -33.23 -23.16 22.79
N GLU A 390 -33.96 -23.46 21.73
CA GLU A 390 -34.77 -22.47 21.03
C GLU A 390 -36.00 -22.04 21.86
N SER A 391 -36.60 -22.96 22.61
CA SER A 391 -37.89 -22.74 23.27
C SER A 391 -37.84 -23.08 24.77
N ALA A 392 -38.43 -22.20 25.58
CA ALA A 392 -38.61 -22.45 27.02
C ALA A 392 -39.74 -23.46 27.33
N SER A 393 -40.69 -23.64 26.41
CA SER A 393 -41.81 -24.59 26.56
C SER A 393 -41.50 -25.99 26.00
N ALA A 394 -40.43 -26.11 25.21
CA ALA A 394 -39.98 -27.34 24.60
C ALA A 394 -38.45 -27.36 24.64
N LEU A 395 -37.89 -27.65 25.82
CA LEU A 395 -36.44 -27.66 26.01
C LEU A 395 -35.80 -28.80 25.22
N ALA A 396 -34.74 -28.48 24.49
CA ALA A 396 -33.86 -29.47 23.90
C ALA A 396 -33.06 -30.18 25.00
N SER A 397 -32.75 -31.46 24.77
CA SER A 397 -31.89 -32.25 25.64
C SER A 397 -30.78 -32.85 24.82
N LEU A 398 -29.55 -32.78 25.33
CA LEU A 398 -28.37 -33.20 24.59
C LEU A 398 -27.71 -34.42 25.23
N ASN A 399 -27.04 -35.20 24.39
CA ASN A 399 -26.08 -36.24 24.71
C ASN A 399 -24.70 -35.87 24.16
N CYS A 400 -23.66 -36.42 24.78
CA CYS A 400 -22.28 -36.29 24.33
C CYS A 400 -21.71 -37.67 23.99
N TYR A 401 -21.13 -37.80 22.80
CA TYR A 401 -20.55 -39.04 22.29
C TYR A 401 -19.09 -38.85 21.88
N VAL A 402 -18.34 -39.94 21.82
CA VAL A 402 -16.96 -40.00 21.31
C VAL A 402 -16.73 -41.09 20.27
N ASN A 403 -17.69 -42.01 20.13
CA ASN A 403 -17.74 -43.08 19.14
C ASN A 403 -19.21 -43.52 18.93
N THR A 404 -19.42 -44.51 18.07
CA THR A 404 -20.70 -45.18 17.92
C THR A 404 -20.97 -46.08 19.13
N GLY A 405 -21.95 -45.71 19.97
CA GLY A 405 -22.53 -46.60 20.97
C GLY A 405 -22.22 -46.33 22.45
N SER A 406 -21.33 -45.41 22.80
CA SER A 406 -21.05 -45.07 24.21
C SER A 406 -21.25 -43.58 24.51
N THR A 407 -22.27 -43.26 25.30
CA THR A 407 -22.45 -41.92 25.89
C THR A 407 -21.36 -41.66 26.92
N ILE A 408 -20.79 -40.45 26.92
CA ILE A 408 -19.87 -40.05 27.98
C ILE A 408 -20.64 -39.50 29.16
N THR A 409 -20.50 -40.19 30.29
CA THR A 409 -20.81 -39.61 31.60
C THR A 409 -19.55 -38.91 32.11
N SER A 410 -19.56 -37.57 32.14
CA SER A 410 -18.47 -36.76 32.69
C SER A 410 -18.99 -35.91 33.85
N GLN A 411 -18.08 -35.33 34.65
CA GLN A 411 -18.48 -34.49 35.79
C GLN A 411 -19.38 -33.29 35.43
N ASN A 412 -19.40 -32.86 34.16
CA ASN A 412 -20.14 -31.65 33.71
C ASN A 412 -21.27 -31.94 32.71
N PHE A 413 -21.52 -33.20 32.37
CA PHE A 413 -22.57 -33.56 31.42
C PHE A 413 -23.17 -34.92 31.78
N THR A 414 -24.48 -34.93 32.07
CA THR A 414 -25.25 -36.16 32.27
C THR A 414 -25.89 -36.59 30.96
N GLN A 415 -26.23 -37.88 30.85
CA GLN A 415 -27.09 -38.36 29.76
C GLN A 415 -28.41 -37.57 29.76
N SER A 416 -28.91 -37.22 28.57
CA SER A 416 -30.15 -36.47 28.36
C SER A 416 -30.18 -35.12 29.09
N GLN A 417 -29.07 -34.37 29.08
CA GLN A 417 -28.95 -33.08 29.75
C GLN A 417 -29.89 -32.05 29.10
N SER A 418 -30.90 -31.58 29.84
CA SER A 418 -31.71 -30.44 29.41
C SER A 418 -30.85 -29.17 29.35
N ILE A 419 -30.92 -28.44 28.23
CA ILE A 419 -30.09 -27.24 28.02
C ILE A 419 -30.87 -25.94 28.23
N SER A 420 -30.16 -24.90 28.66
CA SER A 420 -30.73 -23.57 28.96
C SER A 420 -31.24 -22.85 27.71
N THR A 421 -32.20 -21.94 27.86
CA THR A 421 -32.62 -21.01 26.80
C THR A 421 -31.68 -19.81 26.65
N ALA A 422 -30.79 -19.59 27.62
CA ALA A 422 -29.68 -18.65 27.52
C ALA A 422 -28.45 -19.35 26.95
N TRP A 423 -27.66 -18.63 26.14
CA TRP A 423 -26.37 -19.12 25.65
C TRP A 423 -25.47 -19.53 26.82
N THR A 424 -25.21 -20.83 26.91
CA THR A 424 -24.40 -21.42 27.98
C THR A 424 -23.27 -22.21 27.34
N LYS A 425 -22.06 -22.09 27.89
CA LYS A 425 -20.91 -22.86 27.42
C LYS A 425 -21.00 -24.26 27.99
N TYR A 426 -21.26 -25.24 27.13
CA TYR A 426 -21.24 -26.65 27.47
C TYR A 426 -19.94 -27.28 27.01
N TYR A 427 -19.42 -28.22 27.79
CA TYR A 427 -18.23 -28.97 27.44
C TYR A 427 -18.24 -30.34 28.11
N PHE A 428 -17.53 -31.30 27.50
CA PHE A 428 -17.26 -32.59 28.10
C PHE A 428 -15.82 -33.01 27.82
N VAL A 429 -15.24 -33.70 28.80
CA VAL A 429 -13.89 -34.24 28.72
C VAL A 429 -13.98 -35.74 28.46
N PHE A 430 -13.15 -36.24 27.55
CA PHE A 430 -13.02 -37.66 27.28
C PHE A 430 -11.56 -38.06 27.14
N ASN A 431 -11.24 -39.34 27.39
CA ASN A 431 -9.96 -39.92 27.00
C ASN A 431 -10.18 -40.68 25.68
N SER A 432 -9.30 -40.48 24.71
CA SER A 432 -9.41 -41.09 23.38
C SER A 432 -9.26 -42.61 23.39
N GLY A 433 -8.74 -43.23 24.46
CA GLY A 433 -8.56 -44.68 24.54
C GLY A 433 -7.67 -45.19 23.41
N SER A 434 -8.19 -46.05 22.53
CA SER A 434 -7.47 -46.50 21.33
C SER A 434 -7.77 -45.68 20.07
N LEU A 435 -8.63 -44.65 20.14
CA LEU A 435 -9.03 -43.85 19.00
C LEU A 435 -7.88 -42.97 18.50
N THR A 436 -7.71 -42.92 17.18
CA THR A 436 -6.76 -42.05 16.49
C THR A 436 -7.43 -40.97 15.63
N THR A 437 -8.77 -41.00 15.56
CA THR A 437 -9.60 -40.01 14.88
C THR A 437 -10.75 -39.64 15.81
N SER A 438 -11.01 -38.35 15.97
CA SER A 438 -12.10 -37.85 16.78
C SER A 438 -13.43 -38.06 16.07
N THR A 439 -14.42 -38.58 16.81
CA THR A 439 -15.83 -38.62 16.40
C THR A 439 -16.72 -37.98 17.47
N CYS A 440 -16.13 -37.10 18.28
CA CYS A 440 -16.81 -36.49 19.41
C CYS A 440 -17.85 -35.47 18.95
N ARG A 441 -19.00 -35.38 19.65
CA ARG A 441 -20.09 -34.49 19.24
C ARG A 441 -21.09 -34.21 20.36
N PHE A 442 -21.86 -33.15 20.15
CA PHE A 442 -23.13 -32.91 20.82
C PHE A 442 -24.25 -33.45 19.93
N GLU A 443 -25.17 -34.22 20.50
CA GLU A 443 -26.25 -34.86 19.77
C GLU A 443 -27.58 -34.63 20.50
N ASN A 444 -28.64 -34.32 19.75
CA ASN A 444 -29.95 -34.08 20.35
C ASN A 444 -30.62 -35.39 20.74
N ASP A 445 -31.23 -35.44 21.92
CA ASP A 445 -31.94 -36.61 22.45
C ASP A 445 -33.46 -36.50 22.27
N ASN A 446 -33.95 -35.36 21.78
CA ASN A 446 -35.36 -35.14 21.47
C ASN A 446 -35.54 -34.30 20.19
N ASN A 447 -36.79 -34.09 19.75
CA ASN A 447 -37.10 -33.33 18.53
C ASN A 447 -37.20 -31.81 18.75
N ASN A 448 -36.79 -31.31 19.92
CA ASN A 448 -36.84 -29.87 20.20
C ASN A 448 -35.57 -29.19 19.68
N ALA A 449 -35.72 -28.01 19.10
CA ALA A 449 -34.62 -27.33 18.46
C ALA A 449 -33.65 -26.68 19.44
N TYR A 450 -32.38 -26.66 19.05
CA TYR A 450 -31.32 -25.93 19.73
C TYR A 450 -30.42 -25.19 18.74
N LEU A 451 -29.69 -24.22 19.26
CA LEU A 451 -28.71 -23.44 18.51
C LEU A 451 -27.33 -23.68 19.11
N ILE A 452 -26.33 -23.84 18.25
CA ILE A 452 -24.96 -24.17 18.62
C ILE A 452 -23.96 -23.33 17.82
N CYS A 453 -22.88 -22.88 18.47
CA CYS A 453 -21.78 -22.14 17.84
C CYS A 453 -20.50 -22.20 18.68
N GLY A 454 -19.40 -21.67 18.12
CA GLY A 454 -18.13 -21.53 18.84
C GLY A 454 -17.51 -22.86 19.26
N LEU A 455 -17.64 -23.88 18.40
CA LEU A 455 -17.11 -25.22 18.65
C LEU A 455 -15.59 -25.19 18.76
N LYS A 456 -15.07 -25.86 19.78
CA LYS A 456 -13.64 -26.08 19.98
C LYS A 456 -13.38 -27.48 20.51
N LEU A 457 -12.68 -28.29 19.72
CA LEU A 457 -12.05 -29.53 20.19
C LEU A 457 -10.59 -29.24 20.49
N GLU A 458 -10.12 -29.53 21.69
CA GLU A 458 -8.73 -29.31 22.07
C GLU A 458 -8.18 -30.42 22.97
N LYS A 459 -6.87 -30.64 22.91
CA LYS A 459 -6.16 -31.60 23.76
C LYS A 459 -6.18 -31.12 25.22
N GLY A 460 -6.30 -32.02 26.17
CA GLY A 460 -6.33 -31.72 27.60
C GLY A 460 -7.68 -31.99 28.27
N ASN A 461 -7.78 -31.58 29.52
CA ASN A 461 -8.95 -31.78 30.39
C ASN A 461 -9.59 -30.48 30.89
N ILE A 462 -9.19 -29.32 30.33
CA ILE A 462 -9.75 -28.01 30.64
C ILE A 462 -10.21 -27.32 29.36
N ALA A 463 -11.48 -26.93 29.31
CA ALA A 463 -11.99 -26.10 28.22
C ALA A 463 -11.43 -24.68 28.35
N THR A 464 -10.76 -24.20 27.31
CA THR A 464 -10.24 -22.83 27.22
C THR A 464 -11.11 -21.97 26.31
N ASP A 465 -10.77 -20.69 26.18
CA ASP A 465 -11.48 -19.80 25.26
C ASP A 465 -11.24 -20.17 23.80
N TRP A 466 -12.19 -19.80 22.94
CA TRP A 466 -12.14 -20.19 21.54
C TRP A 466 -10.94 -19.56 20.82
N THR A 467 -10.26 -20.37 20.02
CA THR A 467 -9.20 -19.98 19.08
C THR A 467 -9.49 -20.63 17.73
N PRO A 468 -9.12 -20.01 16.59
CA PRO A 468 -9.21 -20.67 15.29
C PRO A 468 -8.25 -21.86 15.23
N ALA A 469 -8.53 -22.83 14.36
CA ALA A 469 -7.54 -23.84 14.04
C ALA A 469 -6.37 -23.16 13.29
N PRO A 470 -5.09 -23.46 13.59
CA PRO A 470 -3.95 -22.89 12.89
C PRO A 470 -4.02 -23.06 11.36
N GLU A 471 -4.57 -24.17 10.89
CA GLU A 471 -4.77 -24.46 9.48
C GLU A 471 -5.70 -23.46 8.78
N ASP A 472 -6.70 -22.92 9.49
CA ASP A 472 -7.59 -21.88 8.94
C ASP A 472 -6.78 -20.60 8.65
N THR A 473 -5.80 -20.28 9.49
CA THR A 473 -4.93 -19.09 9.33
C THR A 473 -3.82 -19.30 8.30
N ASP A 474 -3.21 -20.47 8.23
CA ASP A 474 -2.13 -20.78 7.27
C ASP A 474 -2.62 -20.73 5.81
N SER A 475 -3.84 -21.22 5.57
CA SER A 475 -4.47 -21.16 4.24
C SER A 475 -4.62 -19.71 3.75
N GLN A 476 -5.12 -18.81 4.62
CA GLN A 476 -5.28 -17.39 4.30
C GLN A 476 -3.92 -16.73 3.98
N ILE A 477 -2.88 -17.03 4.75
CA ILE A 477 -1.52 -16.52 4.52
C ILE A 477 -0.97 -16.99 3.17
N SER A 478 -1.17 -18.27 2.82
CA SER A 478 -0.73 -18.82 1.53
C SER A 478 -1.41 -18.13 0.34
N THR A 479 -2.73 -17.90 0.43
CA THR A 479 -3.46 -17.13 -0.59
C THR A 479 -2.91 -15.72 -0.73
N ILE A 480 -2.67 -15.02 0.38
CA ILE A 480 -2.10 -13.67 0.40
C ILE A 480 -0.71 -13.66 -0.28
N ASN A 481 0.16 -14.62 0.05
CA ASN A 481 1.50 -14.72 -0.55
C ASN A 481 1.46 -14.92 -2.07
N THR A 482 0.46 -15.66 -2.57
CA THR A 482 0.24 -15.86 -4.00
C THR A 482 -0.16 -14.54 -4.67
N THR A 483 -1.10 -13.80 -4.06
CA THR A 483 -1.53 -12.49 -4.56
C THR A 483 -0.39 -11.47 -4.54
N VAL A 484 0.42 -11.43 -3.48
CA VAL A 484 1.60 -10.54 -3.39
C VAL A 484 2.60 -10.84 -4.50
N SER A 485 2.89 -12.12 -4.77
CA SER A 485 3.79 -12.53 -5.85
C SER A 485 3.29 -12.06 -7.22
N PHE A 486 1.99 -12.19 -7.48
CA PHE A 486 1.38 -11.70 -8.71
C PHE A 486 1.48 -10.17 -8.86
N ILE A 487 1.21 -9.42 -7.79
CA ILE A 487 1.33 -7.96 -7.77
C ILE A 487 2.79 -7.55 -8.03
N SER A 488 3.75 -8.19 -7.36
CA SER A 488 5.19 -7.90 -7.55
C SER A 488 5.61 -8.05 -9.01
N ASN A 489 5.18 -9.12 -9.68
CA ASN A 489 5.46 -9.34 -11.10
C ASN A 489 4.82 -8.27 -11.99
N ARG A 490 3.60 -7.83 -11.66
CA ARG A 490 2.91 -6.76 -12.39
C ARG A 490 3.64 -5.42 -12.23
N THR A 491 4.11 -5.11 -11.03
CA THR A 491 4.89 -3.89 -10.75
C THR A 491 6.19 -3.87 -11.55
N ALA A 492 6.96 -4.96 -11.56
CA ALA A 492 8.19 -5.06 -12.35
C ALA A 492 7.96 -4.84 -13.85
N SER A 493 6.86 -5.38 -14.39
CA SER A 493 6.47 -5.14 -15.79
C SER A 493 6.11 -3.67 -16.05
N LEU A 494 5.43 -3.01 -15.11
CA LEU A 494 5.07 -1.59 -15.24
C LEU A 494 6.32 -0.70 -15.17
N GLU A 495 7.25 -0.98 -14.27
CA GLU A 495 8.54 -0.27 -14.16
C GLU A 495 9.31 -0.33 -15.49
N THR A 496 9.33 -1.51 -16.13
CA THR A 496 9.96 -1.69 -17.44
C THR A 496 9.31 -0.82 -18.51
N SER A 497 7.97 -0.81 -18.58
CA SER A 497 7.23 0.02 -19.53
C SER A 497 7.44 1.53 -19.30
N VAL A 498 7.45 1.98 -18.05
CA VAL A 498 7.70 3.38 -17.68
C VAL A 498 9.11 3.80 -18.10
N SER A 499 10.12 2.96 -17.86
CA SER A 499 11.49 3.20 -18.31
C SER A 499 11.55 3.36 -19.83
N GLY A 500 10.86 2.48 -20.59
CA GLY A 500 10.76 2.59 -22.05
C GLY A 500 10.10 3.89 -22.53
N ILE A 501 9.03 4.32 -21.86
CA ILE A 501 8.36 5.61 -22.17
C ILE A 501 9.31 6.79 -21.92
N ASN A 502 10.05 6.79 -20.82
CA ASN A 502 10.99 7.87 -20.50
C ASN A 502 12.13 7.97 -21.53
N ALA A 503 12.63 6.84 -22.04
CA ALA A 503 13.60 6.82 -23.13
C ALA A 503 13.02 7.42 -24.42
N ASN A 504 11.76 7.10 -24.76
CA ASN A 504 11.07 7.67 -25.91
C ASN A 504 10.87 9.18 -25.76
N ILE A 505 10.44 9.66 -24.59
CA ILE A 505 10.27 11.11 -24.30
C ILE A 505 11.60 11.84 -24.49
N THR A 506 12.69 11.28 -23.98
CA THR A 506 14.04 11.86 -24.14
C THR A 506 14.41 12.00 -25.61
N THR A 507 14.13 10.97 -26.41
CA THR A 507 14.36 10.97 -27.86
C THR A 507 13.53 12.03 -28.57
N ILE A 508 12.24 12.13 -28.23
CA ILE A 508 11.32 13.14 -28.79
C ILE A 508 11.82 14.55 -28.47
N ASN A 509 12.21 14.82 -27.22
CA ASN A 509 12.70 16.14 -26.81
C ASN A 509 13.98 16.54 -27.58
N SER A 510 14.87 15.59 -27.86
CA SER A 510 16.05 15.81 -28.70
C SER A 510 15.67 16.16 -30.14
N ASN A 511 14.72 15.42 -30.72
CA ASN A 511 14.22 15.67 -32.07
C ASN A 511 13.54 17.05 -32.17
N VAL A 512 12.69 17.40 -31.21
CA VAL A 512 12.03 18.71 -31.13
C VAL A 512 13.08 19.82 -31.09
N SER A 513 14.09 19.71 -30.23
CA SER A 513 15.17 20.69 -30.12
C SER A 513 15.94 20.87 -31.43
N SER A 514 16.20 19.77 -32.14
CA SER A 514 16.87 19.77 -33.44
C SER A 514 16.03 20.47 -34.50
N VAL A 515 14.73 20.16 -34.57
CA VAL A 515 13.79 20.81 -35.50
C VAL A 515 13.65 22.30 -35.20
N THR A 516 13.50 22.69 -33.93
CA THR A 516 13.44 24.11 -33.53
C THR A 516 14.70 24.86 -33.97
N SER A 517 15.87 24.26 -33.81
CA SER A 517 17.14 24.87 -34.26
C SER A 517 17.19 25.04 -35.78
N ALA A 518 16.73 24.02 -36.53
CA ALA A 518 16.65 24.08 -37.99
C ALA A 518 15.69 25.20 -38.43
N ILE A 519 14.50 25.31 -37.82
CA ILE A 519 13.52 26.38 -38.12
C ILE A 519 14.10 27.76 -37.82
N ASN A 520 14.72 27.94 -36.66
CA ASN A 520 15.32 29.22 -36.27
C ASN A 520 16.46 29.66 -37.20
N SER A 521 17.10 28.70 -37.89
CA SER A 521 18.16 28.99 -38.86
C SER A 521 17.67 29.39 -40.25
N LEU A 522 16.37 29.23 -40.54
CA LEU A 522 15.80 29.59 -41.85
C LEU A 522 15.72 31.12 -42.02
N GLN A 523 16.29 31.63 -43.12
CA GLN A 523 16.18 33.03 -43.53
C GLN A 523 15.48 33.12 -44.89
N VAL A 524 14.19 33.42 -44.90
CA VAL A 524 13.39 33.57 -46.13
C VAL A 524 13.20 35.04 -46.51
N GLY A 525 13.35 35.34 -47.80
CA GLY A 525 13.04 36.64 -48.38
C GLY A 525 11.63 36.71 -48.92
N GLY A 526 11.14 37.92 -49.15
CA GLY A 526 9.85 38.12 -49.82
C GLY A 526 9.74 39.50 -50.44
N ARG A 527 10.33 40.52 -49.79
CA ARG A 527 10.42 41.88 -50.33
C ARG A 527 11.44 41.93 -51.46
N ASN A 528 10.98 42.31 -52.66
CA ASN A 528 11.87 42.69 -53.74
C ASN A 528 12.48 44.08 -53.45
N LEU A 529 13.80 44.17 -53.51
CA LEU A 529 14.61 45.35 -53.25
C LEU A 529 15.12 46.00 -54.54
N VAL A 530 14.75 45.47 -55.71
CA VAL A 530 14.96 46.13 -57.00
C VAL A 530 13.80 47.08 -57.23
N ILE A 531 14.01 48.36 -56.92
CA ILE A 531 13.03 49.40 -57.19
C ILE A 531 12.85 49.57 -58.71
N SER A 532 11.66 49.99 -59.14
CA SER A 532 11.25 50.04 -60.53
C SER A 532 11.46 48.71 -61.27
N SER A 533 11.22 47.60 -60.55
CA SER A 533 11.14 46.25 -61.10
C SER A 533 9.84 45.98 -61.86
N GLN A 534 8.83 46.83 -61.70
CA GLN A 534 7.58 46.83 -62.47
C GLN A 534 7.43 48.14 -63.26
N VAL A 535 7.99 48.22 -64.47
CA VAL A 535 7.85 49.39 -65.37
C VAL A 535 6.81 49.16 -66.45
N ARG A 536 5.83 50.08 -66.55
CA ARG A 536 4.68 49.97 -67.47
C ARG A 536 4.78 50.79 -68.76
N GLN A 537 5.76 51.68 -68.95
CA GLN A 537 5.95 52.46 -70.19
C GLN A 537 7.43 52.81 -70.43
N SER A 538 7.81 53.01 -71.69
CA SER A 538 9.18 53.34 -72.13
C SER A 538 9.70 54.56 -71.38
N ILE A 539 10.71 54.38 -70.53
CA ILE A 539 11.24 55.45 -69.71
C ILE A 539 12.38 56.13 -70.49
N GLY A 540 12.10 57.28 -71.10
CA GLY A 540 13.17 58.17 -71.56
C GLY A 540 14.02 58.61 -70.38
N ASN A 541 15.34 58.37 -70.45
CA ASN A 541 16.40 58.85 -69.56
C ASN A 541 15.95 59.21 -68.11
N SER A 542 15.42 58.26 -67.34
CA SER A 542 15.05 58.52 -65.93
C SER A 542 16.22 58.44 -64.98
N THR A 543 16.16 59.28 -63.95
CA THR A 543 17.16 59.51 -62.91
C THR A 543 17.38 58.38 -61.87
N LEU A 544 16.63 57.26 -61.91
CA LEU A 544 16.76 56.19 -60.88
C LEU A 544 17.60 54.99 -61.34
N TRP A 545 17.47 54.57 -62.60
CA TRP A 545 18.47 53.74 -63.26
C TRP A 545 19.49 54.70 -63.85
N ASN A 546 20.55 55.03 -63.13
CA ASN A 546 21.43 56.13 -63.49
C ASN A 546 22.06 55.90 -64.88
N THR A 547 21.43 56.47 -65.91
CA THR A 547 21.83 56.41 -67.32
C THR A 547 22.70 57.62 -67.58
N THR A 548 23.93 57.61 -67.06
CA THR A 548 24.88 58.70 -67.29
C THR A 548 25.35 58.81 -68.74
N ASP A 549 24.93 57.89 -69.61
CA ASP A 549 25.54 57.66 -70.91
C ASP A 549 24.46 57.58 -72.01
N SER A 550 24.54 58.45 -73.02
CA SER A 550 23.64 58.54 -74.19
C SER A 550 23.70 57.34 -75.16
N TYR A 551 24.16 56.18 -74.69
CA TYR A 551 24.65 55.09 -75.53
C TYR A 551 23.71 53.87 -75.61
N PHE A 552 22.54 53.90 -74.97
CA PHE A 552 21.55 52.80 -75.01
C PHE A 552 20.10 53.25 -74.83
N SER A 553 19.15 52.36 -75.19
CA SER A 553 17.71 52.44 -74.92
C SER A 553 17.26 51.32 -73.99
N LEU A 554 16.26 51.60 -73.15
CA LEU A 554 15.62 50.62 -72.27
C LEU A 554 14.14 50.52 -72.64
N THR A 555 13.72 49.35 -73.14
CA THR A 555 12.35 49.10 -73.62
C THR A 555 11.68 48.08 -72.70
N ALA A 556 10.53 48.43 -72.15
CA ALA A 556 9.68 47.46 -71.45
C ALA A 556 9.04 46.51 -72.47
N LEU A 557 9.16 45.20 -72.25
CA LEU A 557 8.61 44.17 -73.15
C LEU A 557 7.25 43.60 -72.70
N GLY A 558 6.72 44.09 -71.57
CA GLY A 558 5.60 43.44 -70.87
C GLY A 558 6.07 42.31 -69.94
N ASN A 559 5.15 41.76 -69.14
CA ASN A 559 5.44 40.71 -68.14
C ASN A 559 6.64 41.03 -67.22
N ASP A 560 6.76 42.29 -66.78
CA ASP A 560 7.81 42.76 -65.87
C ASP A 560 9.24 42.42 -66.37
N SER A 561 9.41 42.55 -67.69
CA SER A 561 10.64 42.23 -68.43
C SER A 561 11.14 43.42 -69.25
N TYR A 562 12.46 43.48 -69.43
CA TYR A 562 13.19 44.66 -69.92
C TYR A 562 14.12 44.28 -71.04
N LYS A 563 14.22 45.10 -72.08
CA LYS A 563 15.27 45.02 -73.10
C LYS A 563 16.14 46.27 -73.06
N LEU A 564 17.39 46.08 -72.67
CA LEU A 564 18.46 47.05 -72.85
C LEU A 564 19.03 46.88 -74.25
N GLN A 565 19.15 47.94 -75.05
CA GLN A 565 19.75 47.89 -76.39
C GLN A 565 20.72 49.05 -76.63
N CYS A 566 21.93 48.78 -77.09
CA CYS A 566 22.92 49.79 -77.47
C CYS A 566 22.44 50.61 -78.68
N THR A 567 22.47 51.93 -78.55
CA THR A 567 22.10 52.88 -79.61
C THR A 567 23.32 53.47 -80.30
N THR A 568 24.51 53.33 -79.72
CA THR A 568 25.80 53.74 -80.28
C THR A 568 26.88 52.69 -79.98
N SER A 569 27.90 52.59 -80.81
CA SER A 569 29.04 51.74 -80.51
C SER A 569 29.88 52.31 -79.37
N ASN A 570 30.15 51.53 -78.32
CA ASN A 570 30.90 51.97 -77.14
C ASN A 570 31.97 50.93 -76.76
N LYS A 571 33.20 51.39 -76.47
CA LYS A 571 34.28 50.52 -75.98
C LYS A 571 33.97 49.97 -74.58
N ASP A 572 33.22 50.72 -73.77
CA ASP A 572 32.90 50.39 -72.38
C ASP A 572 31.57 49.61 -72.22
N GLY A 573 30.78 49.48 -73.28
CA GLY A 573 29.50 48.76 -73.28
C GLY A 573 28.28 49.61 -72.92
N CYS A 574 27.12 48.96 -72.81
CA CYS A 574 25.83 49.53 -72.37
C CYS A 574 25.35 48.79 -71.12
N ARG A 575 25.05 49.49 -70.03
CA ARG A 575 24.67 48.88 -68.74
C ARG A 575 23.56 49.65 -68.05
N ILE A 576 22.69 48.91 -67.37
CA ILE A 576 21.80 49.44 -66.34
C ILE A 576 22.50 49.38 -64.98
N VAL A 577 22.26 50.40 -64.16
CA VAL A 577 22.78 50.48 -62.80
C VAL A 577 21.61 50.74 -61.86
N TRP A 578 21.49 49.95 -60.80
CA TRP A 578 20.52 50.19 -59.74
C TRP A 578 21.15 50.04 -58.37
N GLN A 579 20.53 50.67 -57.39
CA GLN A 579 20.96 50.64 -56.00
C GLN A 579 19.85 50.04 -55.14
N SER A 580 20.21 49.11 -54.27
CA SER A 580 19.31 48.52 -53.27
C SER A 580 19.85 48.84 -51.87
N VAL A 581 18.97 49.17 -50.93
CA VAL A 581 19.33 49.31 -49.51
C VAL A 581 19.55 47.91 -48.94
N VAL A 582 20.67 47.72 -48.23
CA VAL A 582 21.04 46.45 -47.61
C VAL A 582 21.55 46.67 -46.19
N GLN A 583 21.52 45.61 -45.39
CA GLN A 583 22.10 45.55 -44.05
C GLN A 583 23.45 44.86 -44.14
N GLY A 584 24.41 45.25 -43.31
CA GLY A 584 25.70 44.56 -43.23
C GLY A 584 25.59 43.14 -42.64
N ASN A 585 26.57 42.28 -42.94
CA ASN A 585 26.61 40.87 -42.50
C ASN A 585 25.31 40.10 -42.77
N THR A 586 24.60 40.44 -43.84
CA THR A 586 23.30 39.87 -44.16
C THR A 586 23.38 39.22 -45.53
N THR A 587 22.85 38.00 -45.65
CA THR A 587 22.75 37.32 -46.94
C THR A 587 21.46 37.73 -47.64
N TYR A 588 21.59 38.02 -48.92
CA TYR A 588 20.51 38.31 -49.84
C TYR A 588 20.56 37.34 -51.01
N THR A 589 19.44 37.14 -51.68
CA THR A 589 19.34 36.34 -52.89
C THR A 589 18.85 37.20 -54.05
N LEU A 590 19.60 37.22 -55.15
CA LEU A 590 19.18 37.79 -56.42
C LEU A 590 18.67 36.67 -57.32
N LYS A 591 17.43 36.78 -57.80
CA LYS A 591 16.84 35.90 -58.80
C LYS A 591 16.46 36.70 -60.05
N ILE A 592 16.79 36.17 -61.22
CA ILE A 592 16.35 36.67 -62.52
C ILE A 592 15.80 35.46 -63.26
N ASN A 593 14.49 35.44 -63.55
CA ASN A 593 13.86 34.24 -64.12
C ASN A 593 14.43 33.88 -65.50
N ASN A 594 14.84 34.87 -66.28
CA ASN A 594 15.49 34.63 -67.55
C ASN A 594 16.34 35.82 -67.99
N ILE A 595 17.41 35.54 -68.73
CA ILE A 595 18.29 36.55 -69.34
C ILE A 595 18.66 36.14 -70.77
N LEU A 596 18.52 37.05 -71.73
CA LEU A 596 18.88 36.82 -73.13
C LEU A 596 19.80 37.91 -73.67
N PHE A 597 20.92 37.53 -74.27
CA PHE A 597 21.85 38.45 -74.93
C PHE A 597 21.72 38.30 -76.45
N SER A 598 21.88 39.40 -77.20
CA SER A 598 21.83 39.35 -78.67
C SER A 598 23.16 39.00 -79.33
N ASN A 599 24.26 38.94 -78.58
CA ASN A 599 25.58 38.53 -79.07
C ASN A 599 26.41 37.85 -77.96
N THR A 600 27.59 37.34 -78.33
CA THR A 600 28.51 36.61 -77.44
C THR A 600 29.53 37.48 -76.69
N ASN A 601 29.54 38.80 -76.89
CA ASN A 601 30.45 39.76 -76.24
C ASN A 601 29.80 40.41 -75.00
N ALA A 602 29.09 39.64 -74.17
CA ALA A 602 28.39 40.16 -73.00
C ALA A 602 29.30 40.28 -71.76
N ARG A 603 29.22 41.41 -71.02
CA ARG A 603 29.80 41.55 -69.66
C ARG A 603 28.68 41.42 -68.64
N GLY A 604 28.75 40.39 -67.80
CA GLY A 604 27.68 40.01 -66.89
C GLY A 604 27.42 40.96 -65.71
N LEU A 605 26.51 40.54 -64.83
CA LEU A 605 26.14 41.22 -63.60
C LEU A 605 27.32 41.37 -62.62
N TYR A 606 27.54 42.57 -62.07
CA TYR A 606 28.42 42.78 -60.93
C TYR A 606 27.80 43.71 -59.89
N VAL A 607 28.22 43.56 -58.63
CA VAL A 607 27.73 44.33 -57.48
C VAL A 607 28.89 45.00 -56.77
N LYS A 608 28.70 46.25 -56.35
CA LYS A 608 29.58 46.99 -55.44
C LYS A 608 28.82 47.29 -54.16
N PHE A 609 29.52 47.37 -53.03
CA PHE A 609 28.91 47.76 -51.76
C PHE A 609 29.35 49.16 -51.36
N LEU A 610 28.41 49.93 -50.83
CA LEU A 610 28.60 51.28 -50.31
C LEU A 610 28.35 51.27 -48.80
N ASN A 611 29.10 52.11 -48.07
CA ASN A 611 28.78 52.43 -46.68
C ASN A 611 27.83 53.63 -46.58
N SER A 612 27.48 54.00 -45.35
CA SER A 612 26.58 55.13 -45.03
C SER A 612 27.05 56.49 -45.56
N SER A 613 28.34 56.63 -45.88
CA SER A 613 28.91 57.84 -46.50
C SER A 613 28.94 57.76 -48.03
N ASN A 614 28.25 56.78 -48.64
CA ASN A 614 28.28 56.47 -50.07
C ASN A 614 29.68 56.14 -50.62
N ASN A 615 30.64 55.79 -49.77
CA ASN A 615 31.95 55.34 -50.20
C ASN A 615 31.89 53.86 -50.58
N ILE A 616 32.54 53.50 -51.69
CA ILE A 616 32.71 52.11 -52.08
C ILE A 616 33.64 51.44 -51.05
N ILE A 617 33.11 50.45 -50.33
CA ILE A 617 33.83 49.74 -49.26
C ILE A 617 34.43 48.41 -49.71
N ASN A 618 34.01 47.92 -50.88
CA ASN A 618 34.68 46.87 -51.63
C ASN A 618 34.83 47.37 -53.06
N GLY A 619 36.01 47.90 -53.38
CA GLY A 619 36.24 48.64 -54.61
C GLY A 619 37.72 48.77 -54.98
N ASP A 620 38.35 47.65 -55.34
CA ASP A 620 39.45 47.56 -56.32
C ASP A 620 39.76 46.07 -56.60
N GLY A 621 38.94 45.40 -57.43
CA GLY A 621 39.39 44.19 -58.11
C GLY A 621 38.86 42.82 -57.65
N SER A 622 38.01 42.72 -56.63
CA SER A 622 37.20 41.50 -56.43
C SER A 622 35.95 41.55 -57.31
N TYR A 623 36.15 41.41 -58.61
CA TYR A 623 35.08 41.21 -59.58
C TYR A 623 34.27 39.98 -59.17
N TYR A 624 32.97 40.11 -58.93
CA TYR A 624 32.09 38.97 -59.18
C TYR A 624 31.91 38.89 -60.69
N ASN A 625 32.94 38.39 -61.38
CA ASN A 625 32.89 38.17 -62.81
C ASN A 625 31.91 37.03 -63.07
N ILE A 626 30.70 37.34 -63.51
CA ILE A 626 29.98 36.43 -64.39
C ILE A 626 30.71 36.53 -65.74
N SER A 627 31.78 35.76 -65.87
CA SER A 627 32.46 35.54 -67.15
C SER A 627 31.60 34.62 -67.99
N TYR A 628 31.53 34.85 -69.30
CA TYR A 628 30.90 33.94 -70.27
C TYR A 628 31.42 32.48 -70.17
N ALA A 629 32.58 32.25 -69.52
CA ALA A 629 33.13 30.93 -69.22
C ALA A 629 32.41 30.16 -68.10
N ASP A 630 31.49 30.79 -67.36
CA ASP A 630 30.57 30.10 -66.46
C ASP A 630 29.45 29.48 -67.30
N THR A 631 29.59 28.20 -67.63
CA THR A 631 28.72 27.43 -68.55
C THR A 631 27.27 27.31 -68.09
N SER A 632 26.94 27.84 -66.91
CA SER A 632 25.57 27.99 -66.41
C SER A 632 24.79 29.16 -67.05
N PHE A 633 25.46 30.03 -67.83
CA PHE A 633 24.87 31.24 -68.43
C PHE A 633 24.82 31.22 -69.97
N ALA A 634 24.67 30.05 -70.58
CA ALA A 634 24.32 29.95 -72.00
C ALA A 634 22.95 30.61 -72.24
N SER A 635 22.79 31.29 -73.38
CA SER A 635 21.57 31.93 -73.85
C SER A 635 20.29 31.19 -73.39
N ASN A 636 19.49 31.82 -72.52
CA ASN A 636 18.22 31.33 -71.95
C ASN A 636 18.38 30.53 -70.63
N GLY A 637 18.33 31.21 -69.47
CA GLY A 637 18.41 30.55 -68.15
C GLY A 637 18.07 31.45 -66.94
N THR A 638 17.51 30.85 -65.88
CA THR A 638 17.23 31.50 -64.59
C THR A 638 18.52 31.69 -63.78
N ILE A 639 18.76 32.90 -63.30
CA ILE A 639 19.85 33.23 -62.39
C ILE A 639 19.31 33.18 -60.96
N THR A 640 20.00 32.50 -60.05
CA THR A 640 19.77 32.62 -58.60
C THR A 640 21.12 32.72 -57.91
N LYS A 641 21.37 33.81 -57.19
CA LYS A 641 22.66 34.07 -56.55
C LYS A 641 22.51 34.63 -55.14
N GLN A 642 23.13 33.95 -54.19
CA GLN A 642 23.30 34.47 -52.83
C GLN A 642 24.47 35.45 -52.76
N ILE A 643 24.24 36.58 -52.09
CA ILE A 643 25.16 37.70 -51.92
C ILE A 643 25.18 38.05 -50.43
N THR A 644 26.29 37.81 -49.76
CA THR A 644 26.48 38.22 -48.35
C THR A 644 27.18 39.57 -48.29
N THR A 645 26.57 40.53 -47.61
CA THR A 645 27.07 41.89 -47.52
C THR A 645 28.20 42.03 -46.50
N PRO A 646 29.20 42.89 -46.74
CA PRO A 646 30.19 43.28 -45.72
C PRO A 646 29.54 43.92 -44.49
N SER A 647 30.20 43.86 -43.34
CA SER A 647 29.65 44.30 -42.05
C SER A 647 29.17 45.75 -42.00
N ASN A 648 29.75 46.65 -42.78
CA ASN A 648 29.43 48.07 -42.84
C ASN A 648 28.70 48.51 -44.12
N ALA A 649 28.17 47.57 -44.91
CA ALA A 649 27.40 47.89 -46.10
C ALA A 649 26.00 48.41 -45.76
N THR A 650 25.62 49.54 -46.37
CA THR A 650 24.27 50.11 -46.30
C THR A 650 23.54 50.03 -47.64
N ASN A 651 24.29 49.91 -48.74
CA ASN A 651 23.72 49.81 -50.08
C ASN A 651 24.53 48.86 -50.96
N ALA A 652 23.82 48.17 -51.85
CA ALA A 652 24.39 47.38 -52.93
C ALA A 652 24.09 48.08 -54.25
N LEU A 653 25.13 48.41 -54.99
CA LEU A 653 25.07 49.03 -56.31
C LEU A 653 25.35 47.97 -57.36
N PHE A 654 24.34 47.60 -58.13
CA PHE A 654 24.41 46.57 -59.14
C PHE A 654 24.55 47.17 -60.53
N PHE A 655 25.26 46.44 -61.38
CA PHE A 655 25.53 46.82 -62.75
C PHE A 655 25.29 45.60 -63.63
N LEU A 656 24.46 45.76 -64.66
CA LEU A 656 24.08 44.67 -65.56
C LEU A 656 24.02 45.20 -66.99
N GLY A 657 24.65 44.53 -67.95
CA GLY A 657 24.72 45.08 -69.30
C GLY A 657 25.30 44.15 -70.37
N VAL A 658 25.58 44.74 -71.51
CA VAL A 658 26.36 44.19 -72.63
C VAL A 658 27.69 44.95 -72.66
N GLY A 659 28.86 44.30 -72.71
CA GLY A 659 30.10 45.04 -72.51
C GLY A 659 31.35 44.50 -73.21
N GLY A 660 32.26 45.42 -73.53
CA GLY A 660 33.41 45.19 -74.41
C GLY A 660 33.02 45.37 -75.88
N LEU A 661 33.50 46.45 -76.51
CA LEU A 661 33.25 46.78 -77.93
C LEU A 661 31.80 46.52 -78.38
N SER A 662 30.82 47.13 -77.71
CA SER A 662 29.42 46.98 -78.13
C SER A 662 29.19 47.69 -79.47
N SER A 663 28.38 47.08 -80.33
CA SER A 663 27.89 47.64 -81.57
C SER A 663 26.45 48.12 -81.43
N VAL A 664 26.04 49.04 -82.29
CA VAL A 664 24.63 49.46 -82.39
C VAL A 664 23.76 48.23 -82.61
N GLY A 665 22.72 48.06 -81.79
CA GLY A 665 21.78 46.94 -81.86
C GLY A 665 22.02 45.83 -80.83
N ASP A 666 23.22 45.77 -80.23
CA ASP A 666 23.52 44.82 -79.15
C ASP A 666 22.55 45.00 -77.98
N SER A 667 21.99 43.91 -77.45
CA SER A 667 20.93 43.99 -76.46
C SER A 667 20.96 42.87 -75.43
N LEU A 668 20.35 43.17 -74.28
CA LEU A 668 20.15 42.30 -73.15
C LEU A 668 18.67 42.36 -72.73
N THR A 669 18.01 41.22 -72.67
CA THR A 669 16.65 41.09 -72.15
C THR A 669 16.66 40.42 -70.78
N ILE A 670 15.96 40.99 -69.80
CA ILE A 670 15.90 40.53 -68.40
C ILE A 670 14.44 40.29 -68.04
N TYR A 671 14.14 39.16 -67.42
CA TYR A 671 12.79 38.78 -66.99
C TYR A 671 12.72 38.68 -65.48
N ASN A 672 11.76 39.37 -64.86
CA ASN A 672 11.38 39.20 -63.47
C ASN A 672 12.57 39.23 -62.50
N ILE A 673 13.29 40.35 -62.48
CA ILE A 673 14.40 40.57 -61.55
C ILE A 673 13.87 40.79 -60.12
N LYS A 674 14.38 40.00 -59.17
CA LYS A 674 14.09 40.12 -57.74
C LYS A 674 15.36 40.03 -56.93
N PHE A 675 15.58 40.99 -56.03
CA PHE A 675 16.64 40.94 -55.03
C PHE A 675 16.00 40.98 -53.65
N GLU A 676 16.28 40.01 -52.79
CA GLU A 676 15.57 39.88 -51.51
C GLU A 676 16.48 39.40 -50.39
N LYS A 677 16.17 39.75 -49.14
CA LYS A 677 16.95 39.30 -47.97
C LYS A 677 16.72 37.81 -47.73
N GLY A 678 17.74 37.04 -47.41
CA GLY A 678 17.64 35.60 -47.12
C GLY A 678 18.39 34.73 -48.12
N THR A 679 18.44 33.43 -47.83
CA THR A 679 19.18 32.43 -48.61
C THR A 679 18.31 31.71 -49.65
N ILE A 680 16.99 31.82 -49.53
CA ILE A 680 16.03 31.14 -50.41
C ILE A 680 15.39 32.19 -51.33
N ALA A 681 15.49 31.97 -52.64
CA ALA A 681 14.78 32.78 -53.62
C ALA A 681 13.30 32.43 -53.65
N THR A 682 12.44 33.44 -53.68
CA THR A 682 10.99 33.28 -53.82
C THR A 682 10.54 33.66 -55.24
N ASP A 683 9.25 33.53 -55.51
CA ASP A 683 8.69 33.96 -56.78
C ASP A 683 8.73 35.48 -56.93
N TRP A 684 8.75 35.92 -58.18
CA TRP A 684 8.84 37.34 -58.46
C TRP A 684 7.61 38.09 -57.91
N THR A 685 7.88 39.17 -57.21
CA THR A 685 6.90 40.17 -56.81
C THR A 685 7.50 41.54 -57.12
N PRO A 686 6.67 42.55 -57.45
CA PRO A 686 7.17 43.91 -57.58
C PRO A 686 7.75 44.39 -56.24
N ALA A 687 8.67 45.36 -56.29
CA ALA A 687 9.07 46.06 -55.07
C ALA A 687 7.83 46.78 -54.48
N PRO A 688 7.66 46.84 -53.15
CA PRO A 688 6.56 47.60 -52.54
C PRO A 688 6.46 49.04 -53.06
N GLU A 689 7.61 49.65 -53.37
CA GLU A 689 7.75 50.99 -53.94
C GLU A 689 7.12 51.09 -55.35
N ASP A 690 7.04 50.00 -56.10
CA ASP A 690 6.46 49.96 -57.45
C ASP A 690 4.94 49.79 -57.44
N MET A 691 4.37 49.38 -56.31
CA MET A 691 2.93 49.19 -56.14
C MET A 691 2.19 50.52 -55.90
N VAL A 692 2.92 51.60 -55.59
CA VAL A 692 2.36 52.94 -55.37
C VAL A 692 2.21 53.69 -56.70
N GLN A 693 1.33 53.19 -57.56
CA GLN A 693 0.83 53.96 -58.71
C GLN A 693 -0.68 53.82 -58.88
N LYS A 694 -1.40 53.83 -57.75
CA LYS A 694 -2.85 54.02 -57.70
C LYS A 694 -3.25 54.90 -56.51
N GLY A 695 -3.00 56.21 -56.64
CA GLY A 695 -3.79 57.25 -55.96
C GLY A 695 -3.73 57.35 -54.43
N MET A 696 -2.58 57.16 -53.77
CA MET A 696 -2.41 57.52 -52.35
C MET A 696 -1.43 58.68 -52.21
N THR A 697 -1.77 59.67 -51.40
CA THR A 697 -0.98 60.88 -51.18
C THR A 697 0.00 60.70 -50.02
N TRP A 698 1.03 61.53 -49.99
CA TRP A 698 2.17 61.48 -49.05
C TRP A 698 1.81 61.37 -47.55
N ASN A 699 0.57 61.67 -47.15
CA ASN A 699 0.11 61.58 -45.76
C ASN A 699 -0.22 60.15 -45.29
N ASP A 700 -0.32 59.17 -46.19
CA ASP A 700 -0.71 57.79 -45.83
C ASP A 700 0.50 56.90 -45.45
N LEU A 701 1.72 57.44 -45.42
CA LEU A 701 2.98 56.69 -45.24
C LEU A 701 3.69 56.92 -43.90
N GLU A 702 3.18 57.74 -42.98
CA GLU A 702 3.81 57.98 -41.66
C GLU A 702 3.30 57.06 -40.52
N GLY A 703 2.79 55.86 -40.85
CA GLY A 703 2.26 54.95 -39.83
C GLY A 703 2.42 53.47 -40.14
N VAL A 704 3.65 52.99 -40.39
CA VAL A 704 4.02 51.56 -40.26
C VAL A 704 5.45 51.42 -39.77
#